data_AF-A0A845QV67-F1
#
_entry.id   AF-A0A845QV67-F1
#
_cell.length_a   1.000
_cell.length_b   1.000
_cell.length_c   1.000
_cell.angle_alpha   90.00
_cell.angle_beta   90.00
_cell.angle_gamma   90.00
#
_symmetry.space_group_name_H-M   'P 1'
#
loop_
_entity.id
_entity.type
_entity.pdbx_description
1 polymer ?
#
loop_
_entity_poly.entity_id
_entity_poly.type
_entity_poly.pdbx_seq_one_letter_code
_entity_poly.pdbx_strand_id
1 'polypeptide(L)'
;MTFGYQKYMRDQVSKSTDNIDGLKRITKIKDNNIYIYEKDKWKYFDIRGIRLSSFAPNYSRNKGNIDKKQAMRWLNQIDSLNANTIILSDIMSPAVYSAIYDYNLNKEKPIYVIQEIEVDERKVLEHYNAFNLDIKNTLKDDVKNAIDIINGNGFIFGGDRYPSGIYLKDISKYTLGYVVGLGTNPEMVALTNIKNENMSTFSGEYYSINDKSKPFEHFIAEIMDFSVSYEIEKYNKLSLISYITSIETDPLKHKNQTELLENANIDITNIVENKYSNIFVSYSAYPNSNSYISYNYESKESFLRYLKDIKNYYNKPLIITDIGIPSSRGMSRIDVNEGFNRGNFSESEAGEQLVKLLSYVNDANIQGVCINSWQDNWNRSTEFNLIEDYILESNSTYWFDSQSSDESFGLLKFEANNKKHIDGNIDEWKDTDYLINQKNLKIKVDSDPSYLYLMIEKDDWTLTRDEMYIGLDINPSMGSKMWKDKSVEFKNHVDFIVELDGYNDSRILVNERYNLFNYLYKYYSYLVDKQTYIPNKNSDIFSPVYIMNRKQFYLKDDNKVLEPLYYETGKLLYGNNNPDYNESNSLSDFNNNDNTLELRIPWTLINVINPLEKNIRGDFYKNGIEDTIKIENIQISAFSRNDTEKIITDSKEYAIPRFRKVKYNEELKESYYILKEYWKNKR
;
A
#
# COMPACT_ATOMS: atom_id res chain seq x y z
N MET A 1 -29.53 -15.71 -41.26
CA MET A 1 -28.82 -14.45 -41.60
C MET A 1 -28.34 -13.64 -40.39
N THR A 2 -28.65 -14.06 -39.16
CA THR A 2 -28.33 -13.32 -37.92
C THR A 2 -26.95 -13.61 -37.31
N PHE A 3 -26.28 -14.71 -37.69
CA PHE A 3 -24.91 -15.02 -37.22
C PHE A 3 -23.80 -14.32 -38.02
N GLY A 4 -24.09 -13.81 -39.22
CA GLY A 4 -23.10 -13.10 -40.05
C GLY A 4 -22.91 -11.63 -39.64
N TYR A 5 -23.96 -10.98 -39.13
CA TYR A 5 -23.93 -9.55 -38.79
C TYR A 5 -23.16 -9.22 -37.51
N GLN A 6 -23.13 -10.12 -36.51
CA GLN A 6 -22.31 -9.93 -35.29
C GLN A 6 -20.80 -10.10 -35.55
N LYS A 7 -20.41 -10.89 -36.55
CA LYS A 7 -19.00 -11.04 -36.95
C LYS A 7 -18.52 -9.82 -37.75
N TYR A 8 -19.40 -9.23 -38.57
CA TYR A 8 -19.09 -8.06 -39.40
C TYR A 8 -18.90 -6.75 -38.61
N MET A 9 -19.57 -6.58 -37.46
CA MET A 9 -19.39 -5.40 -36.59
C MET A 9 -18.21 -5.52 -35.60
N ARG A 10 -17.63 -6.72 -35.43
CA ARG A 10 -16.44 -6.92 -34.58
C ARG A 10 -15.13 -6.53 -35.27
N ASP A 11 -15.12 -6.49 -36.61
CA ASP A 11 -13.91 -6.37 -37.43
C ASP A 11 -13.67 -4.97 -38.05
N GLN A 12 -14.57 -4.00 -37.88
CA GLN A 12 -14.47 -2.69 -38.58
C GLN A 12 -13.86 -1.52 -37.77
N VAL A 13 -13.19 -1.80 -36.66
CA VAL A 13 -12.17 -0.87 -36.12
C VAL A 13 -10.90 -1.67 -35.89
N SER A 14 -10.31 -2.18 -36.98
CA SER A 14 -9.03 -2.88 -36.97
C SER A 14 -7.93 -1.88 -36.60
N LYS A 15 -7.64 -1.73 -35.30
CA LYS A 15 -6.30 -1.28 -34.92
C LYS A 15 -5.32 -2.31 -35.45
N SER A 16 -4.33 -1.82 -36.20
CA SER A 16 -3.35 -2.62 -36.91
C SER A 16 -2.61 -3.54 -35.93
N THR A 17 -2.56 -4.83 -36.22
CA THR A 17 -1.66 -5.81 -35.57
C THR A 17 -0.57 -6.18 -36.57
N ASP A 18 0.66 -6.35 -36.12
CA ASP A 18 1.73 -6.90 -36.94
C ASP A 18 1.62 -8.44 -37.00
N ASN A 19 2.23 -9.05 -38.01
CA ASN A 19 2.34 -10.50 -38.13
C ASN A 19 3.81 -10.92 -38.18
N ILE A 20 4.19 -11.84 -37.29
CA ILE A 20 5.50 -12.50 -37.31
C ILE A 20 5.28 -14.01 -37.30
N ASP A 21 5.74 -14.71 -38.34
CA ASP A 21 5.59 -16.17 -38.49
C ASP A 21 4.15 -16.68 -38.27
N GLY A 22 3.15 -15.91 -38.71
CA GLY A 22 1.73 -16.22 -38.52
C GLY A 22 1.13 -15.73 -37.20
N LEU A 23 1.94 -15.27 -36.25
CA LEU A 23 1.52 -14.78 -34.94
C LEU A 23 1.17 -13.29 -34.96
N LYS A 24 0.08 -12.94 -34.29
CA LYS A 24 -0.34 -11.54 -34.12
C LYS A 24 0.39 -10.91 -32.94
N ARG A 25 0.92 -9.70 -33.13
CA ARG A 25 1.52 -8.90 -32.04
C ARG A 25 1.21 -7.42 -32.19
N ILE A 26 1.23 -6.70 -31.06
CA ILE A 26 1.12 -5.23 -31.04
C ILE A 26 2.40 -4.57 -30.52
N THR A 27 3.31 -5.33 -29.93
CA THR A 27 4.59 -4.88 -29.39
C THR A 27 5.75 -5.61 -30.08
N LYS A 28 6.93 -4.97 -30.08
CA LYS A 28 8.19 -5.65 -30.38
C LYS A 28 9.32 -5.03 -29.57
N ILE A 29 10.36 -5.80 -29.33
CA ILE A 29 11.62 -5.30 -28.78
C ILE A 29 12.60 -5.08 -29.93
N LYS A 30 13.22 -3.90 -29.96
CA LYS A 30 14.30 -3.56 -30.89
C LYS A 30 15.28 -2.61 -30.21
N ASP A 31 16.58 -2.87 -30.36
CA ASP A 31 17.64 -2.01 -29.81
C ASP A 31 17.44 -1.73 -28.30
N ASN A 32 17.11 -2.78 -27.53
CA ASN A 32 16.78 -2.74 -26.10
C ASN A 32 15.59 -1.82 -25.72
N ASN A 33 14.71 -1.53 -26.68
CA ASN A 33 13.53 -0.71 -26.46
C ASN A 33 12.24 -1.39 -26.93
N ILE A 34 11.15 -1.14 -26.21
CA ILE A 34 9.79 -1.54 -26.58
C ILE A 34 9.23 -0.56 -27.62
N TYR A 35 8.65 -1.12 -28.68
CA TYR A 35 7.90 -0.39 -29.70
C TYR A 35 6.48 -0.91 -29.77
N ILE A 36 5.55 -0.02 -30.11
CA ILE A 36 4.14 -0.33 -30.31
C ILE A 36 3.75 -0.17 -31.78
N TYR A 37 2.89 -1.07 -32.27
CA TYR A 37 2.40 -1.07 -33.63
C TYR A 37 1.11 -0.24 -33.72
N GLU A 38 1.18 0.89 -34.40
CA GLU A 38 0.06 1.81 -34.57
C GLU A 38 0.03 2.37 -35.99
N LYS A 39 -1.13 2.29 -36.65
CA LYS A 39 -1.34 2.83 -38.01
C LYS A 39 -0.26 2.35 -38.98
N ASP A 40 -0.01 1.05 -38.94
CA ASP A 40 0.98 0.34 -39.75
C ASP A 40 2.43 0.80 -39.59
N LYS A 41 2.76 1.39 -38.43
CA LYS A 41 4.11 1.84 -38.09
C LYS A 41 4.48 1.43 -36.67
N TRP A 42 5.75 1.10 -36.52
CA TRP A 42 6.37 0.89 -35.21
C TRP A 42 6.79 2.23 -34.62
N LYS A 43 6.32 2.53 -33.40
CA LYS A 43 6.68 3.74 -32.66
C LYS A 43 7.30 3.39 -31.33
N TYR A 44 8.29 4.17 -30.92
CA TYR A 44 8.83 4.08 -29.56
C TYR A 44 7.69 4.22 -28.55
N PHE A 45 7.64 3.35 -27.56
CA PHE A 45 6.60 3.35 -26.55
C PHE A 45 7.20 3.58 -25.17
N ASP A 46 6.98 4.79 -24.65
CA ASP A 46 7.31 5.17 -23.28
C ASP A 46 6.13 4.85 -22.37
N ILE A 47 6.32 3.98 -21.38
CA ILE A 47 5.22 3.51 -20.52
C ILE A 47 4.99 4.50 -19.40
N ARG A 48 3.77 5.07 -19.36
CA ARG A 48 3.23 5.85 -18.25
C ARG A 48 2.04 5.10 -17.69
N GLY A 49 2.34 4.23 -16.75
CA GLY A 49 1.40 3.29 -16.18
C GLY A 49 0.83 3.72 -14.83
N ILE A 50 -0.40 3.29 -14.56
CA ILE A 50 -0.99 3.29 -13.23
C ILE A 50 -1.40 1.85 -12.89
N ARG A 51 -1.05 1.39 -11.70
CA ARG A 51 -1.45 0.08 -11.19
C ARG A 51 -2.89 0.15 -10.66
N LEU A 52 -3.72 -0.79 -11.09
CA LEU A 52 -5.10 -0.94 -10.68
C LEU A 52 -5.27 -2.28 -9.99
N SER A 53 -5.77 -2.27 -8.75
CA SER A 53 -6.05 -3.50 -8.00
C SER A 53 -7.52 -3.89 -8.01
N SER A 54 -7.85 -5.15 -7.70
CA SER A 54 -9.26 -5.57 -7.53
C SER A 54 -9.94 -4.95 -6.32
N PHE A 55 -9.22 -4.24 -5.45
CA PHE A 55 -9.77 -3.68 -4.22
C PHE A 55 -10.96 -2.75 -4.46
N ALA A 56 -12.01 -2.98 -3.69
CA ALA A 56 -13.14 -2.08 -3.49
C ALA A 56 -13.62 -2.19 -2.04
N PRO A 57 -13.96 -1.09 -1.36
CA PRO A 57 -14.47 -1.15 0.01
C PRO A 57 -15.69 -2.05 0.16
N ASN A 58 -15.84 -2.71 1.31
CA ASN A 58 -16.90 -3.69 1.63
C ASN A 58 -16.77 -5.07 0.97
N TYR A 59 -15.64 -5.37 0.35
CA TYR A 59 -15.36 -6.69 -0.23
C TYR A 59 -14.08 -7.26 0.39
N SER A 60 -14.07 -8.58 0.62
CA SER A 60 -12.86 -9.26 1.09
C SER A 60 -11.75 -9.20 0.04
N ARG A 61 -10.50 -9.45 0.46
CA ARG A 61 -9.34 -9.64 -0.44
C ARG A 61 -9.73 -10.58 -1.58
N ASN A 62 -9.41 -10.17 -2.81
CA ASN A 62 -9.65 -10.90 -4.05
C ASN A 62 -11.12 -11.18 -4.43
N LYS A 63 -12.09 -10.62 -3.70
CA LYS A 63 -13.53 -10.66 -4.03
C LYS A 63 -14.10 -9.28 -4.35
N GLY A 64 -13.23 -8.29 -4.55
CA GLY A 64 -13.63 -6.95 -4.95
C GLY A 64 -14.47 -6.97 -6.22
N ASN A 65 -15.66 -6.36 -6.14
CA ASN A 65 -16.59 -6.31 -7.27
C ASN A 65 -16.68 -4.89 -7.80
N ILE A 66 -15.58 -4.42 -8.40
CA ILE A 66 -15.57 -3.17 -9.16
C ILE A 66 -16.58 -3.32 -10.31
N ASP A 67 -17.60 -2.48 -10.33
CA ASP A 67 -18.60 -2.51 -11.38
C ASP A 67 -18.12 -1.77 -12.64
N LYS A 68 -18.84 -1.96 -13.74
CA LYS A 68 -18.45 -1.39 -15.04
C LYS A 68 -18.51 0.14 -15.04
N LYS A 69 -19.44 0.75 -14.30
CA LYS A 69 -19.60 2.21 -14.23
C LYS A 69 -18.43 2.82 -13.46
N GLN A 70 -18.05 2.22 -12.35
CA GLN A 70 -16.88 2.58 -11.55
C GLN A 70 -15.60 2.44 -12.37
N ALA A 71 -15.38 1.27 -12.98
CA ALA A 71 -14.22 1.04 -13.86
C ALA A 71 -14.16 2.04 -15.02
N MET A 72 -15.29 2.36 -15.66
CA MET A 72 -15.35 3.37 -16.72
C MET A 72 -14.98 4.77 -16.22
N ARG A 73 -15.46 5.16 -15.03
CA ARG A 73 -15.08 6.45 -14.42
C ARG A 73 -13.57 6.49 -14.17
N TRP A 74 -13.01 5.45 -13.57
CA TRP A 74 -11.58 5.35 -13.30
C TRP A 74 -10.74 5.42 -14.59
N LEU A 75 -11.12 4.68 -15.64
CA LEU A 75 -10.44 4.75 -16.94
C LEU A 75 -10.43 6.16 -17.53
N ASN A 76 -11.54 6.91 -17.42
CA ASN A 76 -11.58 8.30 -17.86
C ASN A 76 -10.66 9.21 -17.03
N GLN A 77 -10.58 9.01 -15.72
CA GLN A 77 -9.72 9.82 -14.84
C GLN A 77 -8.23 9.46 -15.05
N ILE A 78 -7.90 8.18 -15.27
CA ILE A 78 -6.56 7.70 -15.63
C ILE A 78 -6.11 8.26 -16.99
N ASP A 79 -6.98 8.27 -18.01
CA ASP A 79 -6.66 8.91 -19.31
C ASP A 79 -6.45 10.42 -19.14
N SER A 80 -7.29 11.06 -18.31
CA SER A 80 -7.17 12.49 -18.00
C SER A 80 -5.86 12.85 -17.27
N LEU A 81 -5.23 11.87 -16.61
CA LEU A 81 -3.90 11.98 -16.00
C LEU A 81 -2.77 11.96 -17.05
N ASN A 82 -3.08 11.59 -18.30
CA ASN A 82 -2.13 11.27 -19.39
C ASN A 82 -1.38 9.93 -19.21
N ALA A 83 -1.92 9.02 -18.40
CA ALA A 83 -1.44 7.64 -18.39
C ALA A 83 -1.83 6.95 -19.70
N ASN A 84 -0.95 6.10 -20.24
CA ASN A 84 -1.20 5.33 -21.46
C ASN A 84 -1.34 3.83 -21.19
N THR A 85 -1.02 3.38 -19.98
CA THR A 85 -1.01 1.97 -19.59
C THR A 85 -1.66 1.80 -18.22
N ILE A 86 -2.34 0.67 -18.02
CA ILE A 86 -2.73 0.18 -16.70
C ILE A 86 -2.07 -1.17 -16.46
N ILE A 87 -1.55 -1.37 -15.25
CA ILE A 87 -1.19 -2.70 -14.75
C ILE A 87 -2.39 -3.22 -13.96
N LEU A 88 -2.96 -4.36 -14.38
CA LEU A 88 -3.94 -5.06 -13.56
C LEU A 88 -3.18 -5.98 -12.60
N SER A 89 -3.19 -5.67 -11.29
CA SER A 89 -2.35 -6.38 -10.31
C SER A 89 -2.82 -7.79 -9.98
N ASP A 90 -4.00 -8.17 -10.45
CA ASP A 90 -4.65 -9.46 -10.27
C ASP A 90 -5.65 -9.72 -11.42
N ILE A 91 -6.26 -10.91 -11.43
CA ILE A 91 -7.45 -11.14 -12.27
C ILE A 91 -8.62 -10.38 -11.64
N MET A 92 -9.09 -9.37 -12.36
CA MET A 92 -10.16 -8.47 -11.89
C MET A 92 -11.56 -9.02 -12.17
N SER A 93 -12.60 -8.30 -11.74
CA SER A 93 -13.99 -8.67 -12.09
C SER A 93 -14.22 -8.61 -13.62
N PRO A 94 -15.12 -9.43 -14.20
CA PRO A 94 -15.47 -9.36 -15.63
C PRO A 94 -15.95 -7.97 -16.10
N ALA A 95 -16.47 -7.17 -15.16
CA ALA A 95 -16.94 -5.82 -15.44
C ALA A 95 -15.78 -4.87 -15.78
N VAL A 96 -14.60 -5.05 -15.18
CA VAL A 96 -13.41 -4.24 -15.50
C VAL A 96 -12.92 -4.53 -16.91
N TYR A 97 -12.75 -5.79 -17.30
CA TYR A 97 -12.38 -6.17 -18.67
C TYR A 97 -13.41 -5.67 -19.70
N SER A 98 -14.70 -5.70 -19.33
CA SER A 98 -15.76 -5.13 -20.16
C SER A 98 -15.67 -3.61 -20.29
N ALA A 99 -15.30 -2.91 -19.22
CA ALA A 99 -15.07 -1.47 -19.25
C ALA A 99 -13.87 -1.12 -20.13
N ILE A 100 -12.74 -1.83 -20.00
CA ILE A 100 -11.54 -1.63 -20.83
C ILE A 100 -11.87 -1.82 -22.32
N TYR A 101 -12.59 -2.88 -22.67
CA TYR A 101 -13.00 -3.14 -24.04
C TYR A 101 -13.83 -1.98 -24.62
N ASP A 102 -14.89 -1.59 -23.91
CA ASP A 102 -15.82 -0.56 -24.38
C ASP A 102 -15.16 0.82 -24.40
N TYR A 103 -14.30 1.12 -23.41
CA TYR A 103 -13.53 2.35 -23.31
C TYR A 103 -12.64 2.55 -24.53
N ASN A 104 -11.89 1.50 -24.90
CA ASN A 104 -10.90 1.58 -25.97
C ASN A 104 -11.49 1.46 -27.38
N LEU A 105 -12.73 0.95 -27.53
CA LEU A 105 -13.33 0.59 -28.83
C LEU A 105 -13.27 1.73 -29.86
N ASN A 106 -13.49 2.98 -29.42
CA ASN A 106 -13.54 4.16 -30.28
C ASN A 106 -12.46 5.21 -29.95
N LYS A 107 -11.43 4.83 -29.18
CA LYS A 107 -10.35 5.75 -28.79
C LYS A 107 -9.23 5.73 -29.81
N GLU A 108 -8.83 6.90 -30.29
CA GLU A 108 -7.62 7.01 -31.13
C GLU A 108 -6.38 6.54 -30.36
N LYS A 109 -6.21 7.04 -29.13
CA LYS A 109 -5.17 6.63 -28.18
C LYS A 109 -5.81 5.75 -27.10
N PRO A 110 -5.62 4.42 -27.15
CA PRO A 110 -6.21 3.53 -26.15
C PRO A 110 -5.38 3.59 -24.85
N ILE A 111 -5.97 3.15 -23.76
CA ILE A 111 -5.21 2.70 -22.59
C ILE A 111 -4.79 1.25 -22.83
N TYR A 112 -3.50 0.97 -22.74
CA TYR A 112 -2.94 -0.37 -22.86
C TYR A 112 -2.93 -1.10 -21.52
N VAL A 113 -2.82 -2.42 -21.55
CA VAL A 113 -2.88 -3.30 -20.38
C VAL A 113 -1.61 -4.13 -20.26
N ILE A 114 -1.07 -4.19 -19.06
CA ILE A 114 -0.17 -5.27 -18.62
C ILE A 114 -0.95 -6.07 -17.57
N GLN A 115 -1.04 -7.39 -17.75
CA GLN A 115 -1.70 -8.26 -16.79
C GLN A 115 -0.65 -8.88 -15.87
N GLU A 116 -0.73 -8.59 -14.58
CA GLU A 116 0.10 -9.25 -13.58
C GLU A 116 -0.53 -10.55 -13.10
N ILE A 117 0.35 -11.48 -12.71
CA ILE A 117 0.01 -12.82 -12.24
C ILE A 117 0.83 -13.08 -10.97
N GLU A 118 0.12 -13.21 -9.85
CA GLU A 118 0.68 -13.38 -8.50
C GLU A 118 1.00 -14.84 -8.20
N VAL A 119 2.10 -15.09 -7.48
CA VAL A 119 2.38 -16.39 -6.88
C VAL A 119 1.49 -16.55 -5.64
N ASP A 120 0.98 -17.76 -5.40
CA ASP A 120 0.16 -18.03 -4.22
C ASP A 120 1.00 -17.92 -2.93
N GLU A 121 0.99 -16.74 -2.29
CA GLU A 121 1.78 -16.43 -1.09
C GLU A 121 1.56 -17.46 0.04
N ARG A 122 0.32 -17.96 0.21
CA ARG A 122 0.02 -18.94 1.26
C ARG A 122 0.78 -20.24 1.02
N LYS A 123 0.75 -20.75 -0.22
CA LYS A 123 1.49 -21.96 -0.61
C LYS A 123 3.00 -21.75 -0.57
N VAL A 124 3.47 -20.54 -0.87
CA VAL A 124 4.89 -20.17 -0.73
C VAL A 124 5.33 -20.28 0.72
N LEU A 125 4.57 -19.71 1.65
CA LEU A 125 4.85 -19.76 3.09
C LEU A 125 4.76 -21.17 3.68
N GLU A 126 4.02 -22.09 3.05
CA GLU A 126 3.93 -23.49 3.48
C GLU A 126 5.12 -24.35 3.02
N HIS A 127 5.76 -24.01 1.89
CA HIS A 127 6.71 -24.92 1.23
C HIS A 127 8.12 -24.33 0.98
N TYR A 128 8.25 -23.03 0.73
CA TYR A 128 9.51 -22.34 0.42
C TYR A 128 10.39 -23.10 -0.60
N ASN A 129 9.79 -23.61 -1.67
CA ASN A 129 10.50 -24.22 -2.80
C ASN A 129 9.62 -24.12 -4.06
N ALA A 130 10.07 -23.39 -5.07
CA ALA A 130 9.31 -23.12 -6.30
C ALA A 130 8.95 -24.38 -7.11
N PHE A 131 9.70 -25.47 -6.95
CA PHE A 131 9.43 -26.74 -7.62
C PHE A 131 8.38 -27.61 -6.93
N ASN A 132 7.85 -27.16 -5.79
CA ASN A 132 6.67 -27.80 -5.21
C ASN A 132 5.52 -27.76 -6.24
N LEU A 133 4.89 -28.92 -6.48
CA LEU A 133 3.88 -29.07 -7.52
C LEU A 133 2.63 -28.22 -7.26
N ASP A 134 2.27 -27.96 -6.01
CA ASP A 134 1.11 -27.12 -5.68
C ASP A 134 1.37 -25.68 -6.05
N ILE A 135 2.54 -25.12 -5.72
CA ILE A 135 2.94 -23.76 -6.14
C ILE A 135 2.94 -23.66 -7.66
N LYS A 136 3.67 -24.58 -8.30
CA LYS A 136 3.92 -24.54 -9.75
C LYS A 136 2.66 -24.75 -10.58
N ASN A 137 1.84 -25.75 -10.26
CA ASN A 137 0.60 -26.01 -10.99
C ASN A 137 -0.41 -24.89 -10.81
N THR A 138 -0.51 -24.34 -9.59
CA THR A 138 -1.38 -23.19 -9.32
C THR A 138 -0.97 -21.98 -10.15
N LEU A 139 0.32 -21.68 -10.23
CA LEU A 139 0.80 -20.57 -11.06
C LEU A 139 0.53 -20.80 -12.56
N LYS A 140 0.70 -22.04 -13.06
CA LYS A 140 0.35 -22.38 -14.46
C LYS A 140 -1.16 -22.23 -14.73
N ASP A 141 -2.01 -22.62 -13.78
CA ASP A 141 -3.46 -22.44 -13.89
C ASP A 141 -3.84 -20.94 -13.91
N ASP A 142 -3.19 -20.13 -13.08
CA ASP A 142 -3.40 -18.68 -13.06
C ASP A 142 -2.94 -18.00 -14.35
N VAL A 143 -1.78 -18.39 -14.89
CA VAL A 143 -1.29 -17.96 -16.21
C VAL A 143 -2.32 -18.28 -17.29
N LYS A 144 -2.80 -19.52 -17.33
CA LYS A 144 -3.83 -19.95 -18.28
C LYS A 144 -5.10 -19.11 -18.15
N ASN A 145 -5.58 -18.90 -16.92
CA ASN A 145 -6.76 -18.09 -16.65
C ASN A 145 -6.57 -16.65 -17.13
N ALA A 146 -5.44 -16.02 -16.81
CA ALA A 146 -5.13 -14.66 -17.23
C ALA A 146 -5.11 -14.53 -18.76
N ILE A 147 -4.41 -15.43 -19.48
CA ILE A 147 -4.37 -15.43 -20.94
C ILE A 147 -5.77 -15.65 -21.53
N ASP A 148 -6.55 -16.60 -21.01
CA ASP A 148 -7.91 -16.87 -21.47
C ASP A 148 -8.84 -15.65 -21.28
N ILE A 149 -8.73 -14.97 -20.14
CA ILE A 149 -9.51 -13.78 -19.81
C ILE A 149 -9.18 -12.61 -20.74
N ILE A 150 -7.89 -12.32 -20.94
CA ILE A 150 -7.43 -11.28 -21.86
C ILE A 150 -8.00 -11.49 -23.28
N ASN A 151 -8.10 -12.76 -23.69
CA ASN A 151 -8.60 -13.14 -25.01
C ASN A 151 -10.13 -13.32 -25.06
N GLY A 152 -10.87 -12.97 -24.00
CA GLY A 152 -12.33 -13.04 -23.98
C GLY A 152 -12.90 -14.46 -24.01
N ASN A 153 -12.15 -15.42 -23.48
CA ASN A 153 -12.49 -16.84 -23.40
C ASN A 153 -12.28 -17.40 -21.98
N GLY A 154 -12.34 -16.54 -20.97
CA GLY A 154 -12.13 -16.91 -19.57
C GLY A 154 -13.41 -17.33 -18.87
N PHE A 155 -13.31 -18.34 -18.01
CA PHE A 155 -14.38 -18.77 -17.12
C PHE A 155 -13.80 -19.17 -15.77
N ILE A 156 -14.22 -18.49 -14.71
CA ILE A 156 -13.85 -18.81 -13.32
C ILE A 156 -15.12 -19.14 -12.55
N PHE A 157 -15.16 -20.32 -11.95
CA PHE A 157 -16.27 -20.79 -11.12
C PHE A 157 -15.81 -21.13 -9.72
N GLY A 158 -16.25 -20.35 -8.73
CA GLY A 158 -15.87 -20.54 -7.33
C GLY A 158 -14.41 -20.21 -7.04
N GLY A 159 -14.00 -20.42 -5.78
CA GLY A 159 -12.65 -20.16 -5.29
C GLY A 159 -12.51 -18.83 -4.54
N ASP A 160 -11.43 -18.73 -3.75
CA ASP A 160 -11.13 -17.55 -2.93
C ASP A 160 -10.05 -16.64 -3.54
N ARG A 161 -9.41 -17.06 -4.64
CA ARG A 161 -8.28 -16.34 -5.24
C ARG A 161 -8.67 -15.25 -6.24
N TYR A 162 -9.80 -15.40 -6.96
CA TYR A 162 -10.22 -14.43 -7.97
C TYR A 162 -11.75 -14.32 -8.06
N PRO A 163 -12.28 -13.21 -8.58
CA PRO A 163 -13.70 -13.05 -8.83
C PRO A 163 -14.25 -14.12 -9.80
N SER A 164 -15.34 -14.78 -9.41
CA SER A 164 -16.07 -15.68 -10.29
C SER A 164 -16.76 -14.92 -11.43
N GLY A 165 -16.80 -15.51 -12.61
CA GLY A 165 -17.51 -14.93 -13.74
C GLY A 165 -17.11 -15.46 -15.12
N ILE A 166 -17.80 -14.95 -16.14
CA ILE A 166 -17.55 -15.26 -17.55
C ILE A 166 -16.95 -14.02 -18.22
N TYR A 167 -15.78 -14.18 -18.83
CA TYR A 167 -14.98 -13.09 -19.42
C TYR A 167 -15.08 -13.18 -20.94
N LEU A 168 -16.04 -12.45 -21.52
CA LEU A 168 -16.40 -12.57 -22.96
C LEU A 168 -15.80 -11.47 -23.85
N LYS A 169 -15.00 -10.58 -23.29
CA LYS A 169 -14.50 -9.38 -23.95
C LYS A 169 -13.02 -9.52 -24.24
N ASP A 170 -12.69 -9.71 -25.52
CA ASP A 170 -11.31 -9.81 -26.00
C ASP A 170 -10.66 -8.41 -25.98
N ILE A 171 -9.78 -8.19 -25.01
CA ILE A 171 -8.98 -6.96 -24.87
C ILE A 171 -7.53 -7.14 -25.31
N SER A 172 -7.14 -8.31 -25.82
CA SER A 172 -5.77 -8.64 -26.23
C SER A 172 -5.14 -7.64 -27.21
N LYS A 173 -5.94 -6.97 -28.05
CA LYS A 173 -5.48 -5.90 -28.96
C LYS A 173 -4.99 -4.63 -28.23
N TYR A 174 -5.22 -4.55 -26.93
CA TYR A 174 -4.76 -3.50 -26.03
C TYR A 174 -3.80 -4.05 -24.98
N THR A 175 -3.41 -5.33 -25.03
CA THR A 175 -2.53 -5.95 -24.04
C THR A 175 -1.08 -5.93 -24.53
N LEU A 176 -0.20 -5.27 -23.78
CA LEU A 176 1.24 -5.22 -24.07
C LEU A 176 1.92 -6.54 -23.71
N GLY A 177 1.52 -7.15 -22.59
CA GLY A 177 2.18 -8.33 -22.05
C GLY A 177 1.71 -8.75 -20.67
N TYR A 178 2.44 -9.74 -20.14
CA TYR A 178 2.21 -10.33 -18.83
C TYR A 178 3.44 -10.15 -17.94
N VAL A 179 3.21 -9.88 -16.66
CA VAL A 179 4.26 -9.85 -15.64
C VAL A 179 3.93 -10.91 -14.60
N VAL A 180 4.78 -11.91 -14.48
CA VAL A 180 4.59 -13.03 -13.53
C VAL A 180 5.44 -12.78 -12.29
N GLY A 181 5.04 -13.33 -11.14
CA GLY A 181 5.91 -13.38 -9.97
C GLY A 181 5.60 -12.36 -8.88
N LEU A 182 4.51 -11.58 -8.98
CA LEU A 182 4.10 -10.71 -7.88
C LEU A 182 3.93 -11.54 -6.59
N GLY A 183 4.38 -11.02 -5.45
CA GLY A 183 4.38 -11.74 -4.17
C GLY A 183 5.56 -12.70 -3.97
N THR A 184 6.57 -12.70 -4.85
CA THR A 184 7.78 -13.51 -4.67
C THR A 184 8.62 -12.99 -3.51
N ASN A 185 8.70 -13.77 -2.44
CA ASN A 185 9.54 -13.49 -1.29
C ASN A 185 11.00 -13.95 -1.55
N PRO A 186 12.03 -13.12 -1.26
CA PRO A 186 13.44 -13.50 -1.32
C PRO A 186 13.80 -14.83 -0.64
N GLU A 187 13.15 -15.18 0.46
CA GLU A 187 13.33 -16.46 1.16
C GLU A 187 12.97 -17.65 0.28
N MET A 188 11.88 -17.55 -0.48
CA MET A 188 11.48 -18.59 -1.43
C MET A 188 12.57 -18.78 -2.50
N VAL A 189 13.13 -17.69 -3.01
CA VAL A 189 14.17 -17.72 -4.05
C VAL A 189 15.44 -18.38 -3.50
N ALA A 190 15.92 -17.89 -2.36
CA ALA A 190 17.12 -18.41 -1.69
C ALA A 190 16.98 -19.90 -1.37
N LEU A 191 15.89 -20.30 -0.73
CA LEU A 191 15.67 -21.70 -0.35
C LEU A 191 15.46 -22.61 -1.56
N THR A 192 14.84 -22.12 -2.64
CA THR A 192 14.76 -22.88 -3.90
C THR A 192 16.14 -23.10 -4.50
N ASN A 193 16.98 -22.06 -4.55
CA ASN A 193 18.34 -22.16 -5.08
C ASN A 193 19.19 -23.13 -4.27
N ILE A 194 19.12 -23.07 -2.94
CA ILE A 194 19.87 -23.96 -2.03
C ILE A 194 19.39 -25.41 -2.14
N LYS A 195 18.08 -25.65 -2.08
CA LYS A 195 17.52 -27.02 -2.06
C LYS A 195 17.68 -27.77 -3.38
N ASN A 196 17.88 -27.05 -4.49
CA ASN A 196 17.89 -27.61 -5.83
C ASN A 196 19.21 -27.31 -6.58
N GLU A 197 20.33 -27.12 -5.87
CA GLU A 197 21.64 -26.74 -6.44
C GLU A 197 22.12 -27.63 -7.61
N ASN A 198 21.70 -28.90 -7.63
CA ASN A 198 22.06 -29.87 -8.66
C ASN A 198 21.18 -29.80 -9.92
N MET A 199 20.21 -28.89 -9.95
CA MET A 199 19.30 -28.71 -11.08
C MET A 199 19.91 -27.72 -12.07
N SER A 200 20.36 -28.21 -13.22
CA SER A 200 21.26 -27.45 -14.10
C SER A 200 20.82 -27.28 -15.55
N THR A 201 19.67 -27.83 -15.96
CA THR A 201 19.25 -27.77 -17.37
C THR A 201 17.75 -27.56 -17.54
N PHE A 202 17.41 -26.69 -18.49
CA PHE A 202 16.07 -26.48 -19.01
C PHE A 202 16.14 -26.01 -20.45
N SER A 203 15.36 -26.63 -21.32
CA SER A 203 15.23 -26.24 -22.71
C SER A 203 13.78 -26.43 -23.16
N GLY A 204 13.02 -25.33 -23.14
CA GLY A 204 11.68 -25.25 -23.71
C GLY A 204 11.69 -24.90 -25.20
N GLU A 205 10.50 -24.69 -25.77
CA GLU A 205 10.37 -24.30 -27.18
C GLU A 205 10.80 -22.84 -27.41
N TYR A 206 10.42 -21.96 -26.48
CA TYR A 206 10.62 -20.51 -26.58
C TYR A 206 11.73 -20.01 -25.68
N TYR A 207 11.94 -20.65 -24.52
CA TYR A 207 13.00 -20.27 -23.59
C TYR A 207 13.83 -21.45 -23.11
N SER A 208 15.10 -21.17 -22.90
CA SER A 208 16.06 -22.07 -22.25
C SER A 208 16.82 -21.32 -21.17
N ILE A 209 17.60 -22.02 -20.36
CA ILE A 209 18.51 -21.40 -19.39
C ILE A 209 19.97 -21.63 -19.81
N ASN A 210 20.86 -20.69 -19.49
CA ASN A 210 22.30 -20.82 -19.75
C ASN A 210 23.03 -21.50 -18.56
N ASP A 211 24.32 -21.82 -18.73
CA ASP A 211 25.12 -22.52 -17.70
C ASP A 211 25.37 -21.73 -16.40
N LYS A 212 25.10 -20.41 -16.38
CA LYS A 212 25.21 -19.56 -15.18
C LYS A 212 23.93 -19.56 -14.35
N SER A 213 22.88 -20.22 -14.84
CA SER A 213 21.56 -20.08 -14.28
C SER A 213 21.43 -20.79 -12.95
N LYS A 214 20.66 -20.18 -12.04
CA LYS A 214 20.28 -20.78 -10.76
C LYS A 214 18.97 -21.56 -10.86
N PRO A 215 18.69 -22.49 -9.93
CA PRO A 215 17.45 -23.28 -9.96
C PRO A 215 16.17 -22.45 -9.99
N PHE A 216 16.13 -21.27 -9.37
CA PHE A 216 14.95 -20.41 -9.45
C PHE A 216 14.74 -19.81 -10.86
N GLU A 217 15.82 -19.50 -11.60
CA GLU A 217 15.72 -19.04 -12.99
C GLU A 217 15.23 -20.14 -13.93
N HIS A 218 15.52 -21.41 -13.61
CA HIS A 218 14.86 -22.54 -14.26
C HIS A 218 13.35 -22.51 -14.05
N PHE A 219 12.89 -22.36 -12.81
CA PHE A 219 11.45 -22.24 -12.53
C PHE A 219 10.81 -21.09 -13.34
N ILE A 220 11.46 -19.93 -13.39
CA ILE A 220 10.99 -18.77 -14.17
C ILE A 220 10.92 -19.12 -15.66
N ALA A 221 12.00 -19.66 -16.23
CA ALA A 221 12.06 -20.00 -17.66
C ALA A 221 10.96 -21.01 -18.03
N GLU A 222 10.69 -22.00 -17.18
CA GLU A 222 9.63 -22.97 -17.42
C GLU A 222 8.22 -22.34 -17.39
N ILE A 223 7.96 -21.45 -16.44
CA ILE A 223 6.66 -20.76 -16.35
C ILE A 223 6.48 -19.80 -17.53
N MET A 224 7.52 -19.06 -17.92
CA MET A 224 7.47 -18.17 -19.08
C MET A 224 7.30 -18.95 -20.38
N ASP A 225 7.97 -20.09 -20.54
CA ASP A 225 7.87 -20.95 -21.72
C ASP A 225 6.47 -21.54 -21.86
N PHE A 226 5.91 -22.01 -20.74
CA PHE A 226 4.52 -22.44 -20.68
C PHE A 226 3.54 -21.31 -21.05
N SER A 227 3.76 -20.09 -20.55
CA SER A 227 2.90 -18.94 -20.81
C SER A 227 2.85 -18.59 -22.31
N VAL A 228 4.02 -18.51 -22.95
CA VAL A 228 4.13 -18.17 -24.38
C VAL A 228 3.60 -19.31 -25.25
N SER A 229 3.93 -20.56 -24.93
CA SER A 229 3.38 -21.75 -25.60
C SER A 229 1.86 -21.73 -25.60
N TYR A 230 1.25 -21.49 -24.43
CA TYR A 230 -0.20 -21.45 -24.28
C TYR A 230 -0.86 -20.34 -25.11
N GLU A 231 -0.31 -19.12 -25.09
CA GLU A 231 -0.83 -18.00 -25.88
C GLU A 231 -0.74 -18.26 -27.39
N ILE A 232 0.38 -18.81 -27.85
CA ILE A 232 0.60 -19.11 -29.26
C ILE A 232 -0.34 -20.22 -29.72
N GLU A 233 -0.35 -21.37 -29.05
CA GLU A 233 -1.14 -22.54 -29.45
C GLU A 233 -2.64 -22.23 -29.51
N LYS A 234 -3.14 -21.47 -28.53
CA LYS A 234 -4.58 -21.23 -28.39
C LYS A 234 -5.06 -19.99 -29.15
N TYR A 235 -4.24 -18.94 -29.25
CA TYR A 235 -4.67 -17.64 -29.75
C TYR A 235 -3.87 -17.10 -30.93
N ASN A 236 -2.79 -17.78 -31.35
CA ASN A 236 -1.86 -17.34 -32.40
C ASN A 236 -1.37 -15.91 -32.14
N LYS A 237 -0.96 -15.63 -30.90
CA LYS A 237 -0.50 -14.31 -30.44
C LYS A 237 0.85 -14.41 -29.77
N LEU A 238 1.56 -13.29 -29.78
CA LEU A 238 2.82 -13.11 -29.07
C LEU A 238 2.80 -11.75 -28.36
N SER A 239 2.71 -11.80 -27.03
CA SER A 239 2.79 -10.64 -26.15
C SER A 239 4.16 -10.51 -25.49
N LEU A 240 4.47 -9.36 -24.88
CA LEU A 240 5.63 -9.23 -24.00
C LEU A 240 5.45 -10.10 -22.75
N ILE A 241 6.55 -10.56 -22.17
CA ILE A 241 6.52 -11.29 -20.91
C ILE A 241 7.70 -10.91 -20.03
N SER A 242 7.49 -10.94 -18.71
CA SER A 242 8.55 -10.72 -17.73
C SER A 242 8.25 -11.47 -16.44
N TYR A 243 9.27 -11.58 -15.60
CA TYR A 243 9.14 -11.96 -14.21
C TYR A 243 9.59 -10.76 -13.36
N ILE A 244 8.77 -10.36 -12.39
CA ILE A 244 9.08 -9.19 -11.55
C ILE A 244 10.24 -9.50 -10.59
N THR A 245 11.20 -8.57 -10.51
CA THR A 245 12.27 -8.59 -9.52
C THR A 245 12.26 -7.30 -8.71
N SER A 246 12.97 -7.33 -7.59
CA SER A 246 13.17 -6.19 -6.68
C SER A 246 14.62 -6.19 -6.21
N ILE A 247 15.02 -5.19 -5.42
CA ILE A 247 16.40 -5.13 -4.94
C ILE A 247 16.81 -6.32 -4.07
N GLU A 248 15.85 -6.97 -3.45
CA GLU A 248 16.09 -8.13 -2.61
C GLU A 248 16.36 -9.40 -3.43
N THR A 249 16.09 -9.36 -4.74
CA THR A 249 16.21 -10.48 -5.67
C THR A 249 16.95 -10.10 -6.94
N ASP A 250 17.52 -8.91 -7.06
CA ASP A 250 18.22 -8.47 -8.26
C ASP A 250 19.61 -9.12 -8.39
N PRO A 251 20.26 -9.06 -9.55
CA PRO A 251 21.55 -9.70 -9.75
C PRO A 251 22.74 -8.84 -9.31
N LEU A 252 22.51 -7.61 -8.85
CA LEU A 252 23.58 -6.71 -8.42
C LEU A 252 24.11 -7.18 -7.06
N LYS A 253 25.41 -7.02 -6.84
CA LYS A 253 26.01 -7.25 -5.53
C LYS A 253 25.89 -5.97 -4.71
N HIS A 254 25.20 -6.04 -3.58
CA HIS A 254 25.02 -4.91 -2.68
C HIS A 254 25.93 -5.04 -1.46
N LYS A 255 26.51 -3.91 -1.03
CA LYS A 255 27.22 -3.85 0.25
C LYS A 255 26.24 -4.13 1.39
N ASN A 256 26.68 -4.82 2.44
CA ASN A 256 25.91 -5.14 3.64
C ASN A 256 24.65 -6.01 3.42
N GLN A 257 24.50 -6.64 2.25
CA GLN A 257 23.44 -7.61 2.03
C GLN A 257 23.62 -8.86 2.91
N THR A 258 22.51 -9.48 3.32
CA THR A 258 22.54 -10.70 4.12
C THR A 258 22.86 -11.91 3.24
N GLU A 259 23.34 -13.01 3.84
CA GLU A 259 23.57 -14.28 3.12
C GLU A 259 22.28 -14.83 2.49
N LEU A 260 21.12 -14.57 3.10
CA LEU A 260 19.81 -14.89 2.51
C LEU A 260 19.64 -14.19 1.16
N LEU A 261 19.86 -12.87 1.11
CA LEU A 261 19.71 -12.08 -0.10
C LEU A 261 20.77 -12.45 -1.16
N GLU A 262 22.00 -12.80 -0.76
CA GLU A 262 23.03 -13.31 -1.69
C GLU A 262 22.57 -14.55 -2.47
N ASN A 263 21.76 -15.39 -1.82
CA ASN A 263 21.18 -16.60 -2.40
C ASN A 263 19.85 -16.34 -3.13
N ALA A 264 19.22 -15.17 -2.96
CA ALA A 264 17.93 -14.80 -3.53
C ALA A 264 18.02 -14.10 -4.91
N ASN A 265 19.22 -13.97 -5.49
CA ASN A 265 19.41 -13.27 -6.76
C ASN A 265 18.76 -14.00 -7.96
N ILE A 266 18.07 -13.22 -8.80
CA ILE A 266 17.41 -13.58 -10.05
C ILE A 266 17.98 -12.69 -11.17
N ASP A 267 18.64 -13.30 -12.14
CA ASP A 267 19.10 -12.66 -13.36
C ASP A 267 18.30 -13.14 -14.57
N ILE A 268 17.33 -12.32 -15.00
CA ILE A 268 16.52 -12.64 -16.18
C ILE A 268 17.35 -12.71 -17.48
N THR A 269 18.59 -12.22 -17.50
CA THR A 269 19.49 -12.39 -18.66
C THR A 269 20.03 -13.81 -18.80
N ASN A 270 19.88 -14.64 -17.76
CA ASN A 270 20.20 -16.05 -17.81
C ASN A 270 19.17 -16.88 -18.59
N ILE A 271 17.98 -16.31 -18.83
CA ILE A 271 16.93 -16.90 -19.67
C ILE A 271 17.19 -16.54 -21.13
N VAL A 272 17.42 -17.56 -21.95
CA VAL A 272 17.74 -17.46 -23.38
C VAL A 272 16.47 -17.52 -24.20
N GLU A 273 16.28 -16.54 -25.09
CA GLU A 273 15.17 -16.48 -26.04
C GLU A 273 15.50 -17.32 -27.29
N ASN A 274 14.80 -18.44 -27.49
CA ASN A 274 15.10 -19.40 -28.55
C ASN A 274 14.56 -18.99 -29.93
N LYS A 275 13.41 -18.30 -29.97
CA LYS A 275 12.66 -18.02 -31.21
C LYS A 275 12.25 -16.57 -31.39
N TYR A 276 11.67 -15.97 -30.36
CA TYR A 276 11.17 -14.60 -30.40
C TYR A 276 11.79 -13.77 -29.28
N SER A 277 12.06 -12.49 -29.56
CA SER A 277 12.50 -11.54 -28.53
C SER A 277 11.31 -10.75 -28.00
N ASN A 278 10.85 -11.11 -26.80
CA ASN A 278 9.68 -10.54 -26.12
C ASN A 278 9.84 -10.45 -24.60
N ILE A 279 11.03 -10.75 -24.06
CA ILE A 279 11.37 -10.53 -22.64
C ILE A 279 11.78 -9.08 -22.39
N PHE A 280 11.09 -8.43 -21.46
CA PHE A 280 11.53 -7.18 -20.83
C PHE A 280 11.84 -7.40 -19.34
N VAL A 281 12.51 -6.45 -18.69
CA VAL A 281 12.76 -6.45 -17.25
C VAL A 281 11.67 -5.67 -16.54
N SER A 282 10.95 -6.34 -15.64
CA SER A 282 9.93 -5.76 -14.76
C SER A 282 10.52 -5.61 -13.37
N TYR A 283 10.48 -4.40 -12.81
CA TYR A 283 11.21 -4.09 -11.59
C TYR A 283 10.37 -3.31 -10.57
N SER A 284 10.31 -3.78 -9.32
CA SER A 284 9.75 -3.04 -8.18
C SER A 284 10.86 -2.25 -7.47
N ALA A 285 10.70 -0.93 -7.40
CA ALA A 285 11.73 -0.02 -6.95
C ALA A 285 11.20 0.97 -5.91
N TYR A 286 11.51 0.74 -4.63
CA TYR A 286 11.18 1.64 -3.52
C TYR A 286 12.46 2.08 -2.80
N PRO A 287 12.76 3.39 -2.73
CA PRO A 287 13.97 3.88 -2.05
C PRO A 287 13.98 3.56 -0.54
N ASN A 288 12.79 3.44 0.05
CA ASN A 288 12.61 3.19 1.48
C ASN A 288 12.51 1.70 1.87
N SER A 289 12.46 0.76 0.92
CA SER A 289 12.23 -0.66 1.26
C SER A 289 13.43 -1.34 1.91
N ASN A 290 14.65 -0.81 1.74
CA ASN A 290 15.85 -1.52 2.16
C ASN A 290 16.93 -0.59 2.69
N SER A 291 17.20 -0.68 4.00
CA SER A 291 18.19 0.18 4.66
C SER A 291 19.61 -0.03 4.15
N TYR A 292 19.97 -1.22 3.66
CA TYR A 292 21.31 -1.46 3.10
C TYR A 292 21.59 -0.63 1.85
N ILE A 293 20.57 -0.23 1.07
CA ILE A 293 20.72 0.69 -0.06
C ILE A 293 21.36 1.98 0.40
N SER A 294 20.79 2.54 1.48
CA SER A 294 21.21 3.85 1.97
C SER A 294 22.69 3.87 2.35
N TYR A 295 23.23 2.72 2.80
CA TYR A 295 24.65 2.54 3.15
C TYR A 295 25.53 2.07 1.99
N ASN A 296 24.97 1.42 0.97
CA ASN A 296 25.72 1.09 -0.23
C ASN A 296 26.02 2.37 -1.03
N TYR A 297 25.09 3.31 -1.03
CA TYR A 297 25.17 4.56 -1.77
C TYR A 297 25.15 5.76 -0.80
N GLU A 298 26.24 5.96 -0.04
CA GLU A 298 26.39 7.03 0.99
C GLU A 298 26.51 8.45 0.38
N SER A 299 25.52 8.92 -0.37
CA SER A 299 25.50 10.27 -0.96
C SER A 299 24.11 10.71 -1.39
N LYS A 300 23.95 12.00 -1.70
CA LYS A 300 22.77 12.52 -2.42
C LYS A 300 22.54 11.74 -3.71
N GLU A 301 21.27 11.54 -4.08
CA GLU A 301 20.87 10.82 -5.29
C GLU A 301 21.30 9.34 -5.31
N SER A 302 21.38 8.73 -4.12
CA SER A 302 21.63 7.31 -3.90
C SER A 302 20.71 6.40 -4.73
N PHE A 303 19.41 6.71 -4.76
CA PHE A 303 18.44 5.92 -5.50
C PHE A 303 18.59 6.09 -7.00
N LEU A 304 18.89 7.29 -7.50
CA LEU A 304 19.18 7.52 -8.92
C LEU A 304 20.41 6.74 -9.40
N ARG A 305 21.48 6.71 -8.60
CA ARG A 305 22.69 5.91 -8.92
C ARG A 305 22.36 4.44 -9.04
N TYR A 306 21.61 3.92 -8.06
CA TYR A 306 21.12 2.57 -8.08
C TYR A 306 20.27 2.25 -9.33
N LEU A 307 19.34 3.14 -9.71
CA LEU A 307 18.55 3.00 -10.95
C LEU A 307 19.41 3.00 -12.21
N LYS A 308 20.50 3.79 -12.24
CA LYS A 308 21.48 3.77 -13.35
C LYS A 308 22.25 2.46 -13.39
N ASP A 309 22.68 1.93 -12.24
CA ASP A 309 23.42 0.68 -12.17
C ASP A 309 22.59 -0.50 -12.66
N ILE A 310 21.32 -0.61 -12.23
CA ILE A 310 20.42 -1.67 -12.72
C ILE A 310 20.08 -1.48 -14.21
N LYS A 311 19.88 -0.24 -14.69
CA LYS A 311 19.66 0.03 -16.11
C LYS A 311 20.86 -0.35 -16.98
N ASN A 312 22.08 -0.12 -16.48
CA ASN A 312 23.34 -0.44 -17.17
C ASN A 312 23.65 -1.94 -17.14
N TYR A 313 23.18 -2.66 -16.11
CA TYR A 313 23.30 -4.12 -16.03
C TYR A 313 22.54 -4.82 -17.16
N TYR A 314 21.30 -4.37 -17.42
CA TYR A 314 20.43 -5.03 -18.38
C TYR A 314 20.55 -4.49 -19.81
N ASN A 315 20.91 -5.39 -20.74
CA ASN A 315 20.78 -5.21 -22.19
C ASN A 315 19.39 -5.62 -22.70
N LYS A 316 18.34 -5.19 -22.00
CA LYS A 316 16.92 -5.40 -22.34
C LYS A 316 16.12 -4.15 -21.96
N PRO A 317 14.90 -3.96 -22.49
CA PRO A 317 14.02 -2.91 -22.00
C PRO A 317 13.78 -3.11 -20.51
N LEU A 318 13.96 -2.06 -19.71
CA LEU A 318 13.69 -2.04 -18.28
C LEU A 318 12.50 -1.11 -18.04
N ILE A 319 11.52 -1.60 -17.27
CA ILE A 319 10.34 -0.85 -16.83
C ILE A 319 10.27 -0.96 -15.31
N ILE A 320 10.15 0.17 -14.62
CA ILE A 320 9.80 0.17 -13.20
C ILE A 320 8.30 -0.09 -13.10
N THR A 321 7.90 -1.33 -12.84
CA THR A 321 6.48 -1.74 -12.84
C THR A 321 5.78 -1.49 -11.51
N ASP A 322 6.53 -1.15 -10.46
CA ASP A 322 6.00 -0.90 -9.14
C ASP A 322 6.84 0.14 -8.39
N ILE A 323 6.25 1.32 -8.17
CA ILE A 323 6.85 2.45 -7.46
C ILE A 323 5.76 3.39 -6.94
N GLY A 324 5.97 4.03 -5.80
CA GLY A 324 5.00 4.97 -5.25
C GLY A 324 5.47 5.64 -3.97
N ILE A 325 4.69 6.63 -3.52
CA ILE A 325 4.85 7.30 -2.22
C ILE A 325 3.45 7.34 -1.57
N PRO A 326 3.27 6.80 -0.36
CA PRO A 326 1.97 6.83 0.30
C PRO A 326 1.75 8.14 1.06
N SER A 327 0.48 8.55 1.14
CA SER A 327 0.04 9.77 1.84
C SER A 327 -0.56 9.47 3.22
N SER A 328 -0.03 8.46 3.93
CA SER A 328 -0.53 8.03 5.24
C SER A 328 -0.03 8.95 6.36
N ARG A 329 -0.77 8.97 7.47
CA ARG A 329 -0.32 9.62 8.71
C ARG A 329 0.80 8.83 9.39
N GLY A 330 0.66 7.50 9.42
CA GLY A 330 1.73 6.62 9.91
C GLY A 330 2.92 6.59 8.94
N MET A 331 4.14 6.50 9.47
CA MET A 331 5.37 6.26 8.71
C MET A 331 5.88 4.87 9.05
N SER A 332 5.83 3.96 8.08
CA SER A 332 6.36 2.61 8.28
C SER A 332 7.86 2.57 8.09
N ARG A 333 8.42 3.39 7.19
CA ARG A 333 9.88 3.45 6.95
C ARG A 333 10.37 4.87 6.76
N ILE A 334 11.58 5.09 7.25
CA ILE A 334 12.33 6.32 7.04
C ILE A 334 13.41 6.10 5.98
N ASP A 335 13.47 6.99 4.99
CA ASP A 335 14.62 7.10 4.10
C ASP A 335 15.59 8.15 4.65
N VAL A 336 16.73 7.68 5.15
CA VAL A 336 17.73 8.52 5.82
C VAL A 336 18.61 9.32 4.85
N ASN A 337 18.56 9.05 3.55
CA ASN A 337 19.42 9.71 2.57
C ASN A 337 18.71 10.87 1.86
N GLU A 338 17.52 10.61 1.32
CA GLU A 338 16.88 11.53 0.39
C GLU A 338 15.49 11.98 0.81
N GLY A 339 14.98 11.37 1.89
CA GLY A 339 13.71 11.71 2.51
C GLY A 339 12.49 11.11 1.81
N PHE A 340 12.62 10.07 0.97
CA PHE A 340 11.48 9.36 0.39
C PHE A 340 10.84 8.40 1.40
N ASN A 341 10.33 8.92 2.51
CA ASN A 341 9.72 8.12 3.58
C ASN A 341 8.54 7.28 3.06
N ARG A 342 8.28 6.15 3.72
CA ARG A 342 7.08 5.35 3.48
C ARG A 342 6.00 5.81 4.46
N GLY A 343 5.36 6.93 4.12
CA GLY A 343 4.31 7.56 4.91
C GLY A 343 4.77 8.81 5.65
N ASN A 344 3.87 9.37 6.47
CA ASN A 344 4.00 10.70 7.08
C ASN A 344 4.24 11.80 6.04
N PHE A 345 3.42 11.77 4.98
CA PHE A 345 3.29 12.83 3.99
C PHE A 345 1.82 13.19 3.82
N SER A 346 1.54 14.48 3.72
CA SER A 346 0.27 14.97 3.19
C SER A 346 0.07 14.52 1.74
N GLU A 347 -1.15 14.64 1.23
CA GLU A 347 -1.46 14.30 -0.16
C GLU A 347 -0.61 15.12 -1.16
N SER A 348 -0.44 16.43 -0.91
CA SER A 348 0.45 17.28 -1.70
C SER A 348 1.91 16.83 -1.59
N GLU A 349 2.45 16.66 -0.37
CA GLU A 349 3.85 16.25 -0.18
C GLU A 349 4.14 14.90 -0.83
N ALA A 350 3.21 13.94 -0.73
CA ALA A 350 3.33 12.64 -1.41
C ALA A 350 3.38 12.81 -2.93
N GLY A 351 2.59 13.72 -3.49
CA GLY A 351 2.62 14.08 -4.91
C GLY A 351 3.97 14.68 -5.35
N GLU A 352 4.52 15.60 -4.55
CA GLU A 352 5.82 16.21 -4.81
C GLU A 352 6.97 15.19 -4.75
N GLN A 353 6.98 14.34 -3.71
CA GLN A 353 7.96 13.26 -3.59
C GLN A 353 7.83 12.25 -4.72
N LEU A 354 6.61 11.91 -5.14
CA LEU A 354 6.38 11.04 -6.29
C LEU A 354 6.95 11.66 -7.57
N VAL A 355 6.70 12.94 -7.84
CA VAL A 355 7.27 13.62 -9.02
C VAL A 355 8.80 13.62 -9.01
N LYS A 356 9.42 13.86 -7.86
CA LYS A 356 10.88 13.77 -7.68
C LYS A 356 11.38 12.34 -7.94
N LEU A 357 10.67 11.34 -7.44
CA LEU A 357 11.01 9.94 -7.66
C LEU A 357 10.92 9.55 -9.15
N LEU A 358 9.89 10.04 -9.85
CA LEU A 358 9.74 9.85 -11.29
C LEU A 358 10.83 10.57 -12.09
N SER A 359 11.33 11.73 -11.64
CA SER A 359 12.45 12.38 -12.31
C SER A 359 13.70 11.50 -12.29
N TYR A 360 13.96 10.77 -11.21
CA TYR A 360 15.09 9.84 -11.16
C TYR A 360 14.96 8.68 -12.15
N VAL A 361 13.76 8.12 -12.32
CA VAL A 361 13.52 7.08 -13.33
C VAL A 361 13.82 7.60 -14.74
N ASN A 362 13.43 8.84 -15.02
CA ASN A 362 13.74 9.50 -16.29
C ASN A 362 15.24 9.78 -16.47
N ASP A 363 15.91 10.29 -15.44
CA ASP A 363 17.35 10.61 -15.46
C ASP A 363 18.23 9.34 -15.54
N ALA A 364 17.69 8.20 -15.14
CA ALA A 364 18.29 6.89 -15.35
C ALA A 364 18.07 6.32 -16.77
N ASN A 365 17.31 7.01 -17.64
CA ASN A 365 16.94 6.57 -18.99
C ASN A 365 16.22 5.20 -18.98
N ILE A 366 15.30 5.00 -18.03
CA ILE A 366 14.45 3.81 -17.97
C ILE A 366 13.19 4.07 -18.81
N GLN A 367 12.78 3.10 -19.63
CA GLN A 367 11.78 3.26 -20.71
C GLN A 367 10.32 3.39 -20.22
N GLY A 368 10.11 3.35 -18.91
CA GLY A 368 8.80 3.62 -18.38
C GLY A 368 8.64 3.24 -16.93
N VAL A 369 7.48 3.61 -16.42
CA VAL A 369 7.14 3.53 -15.02
C VAL A 369 5.65 3.27 -14.84
N CYS A 370 5.31 2.44 -13.87
CA CYS A 370 3.94 2.18 -13.44
C CYS A 370 3.80 2.50 -11.96
N ILE A 371 2.98 3.48 -11.65
CA ILE A 371 2.81 3.99 -10.29
C ILE A 371 1.81 3.12 -9.53
N ASN A 372 2.20 2.69 -8.33
CA ASN A 372 1.34 2.08 -7.33
C ASN A 372 0.76 3.20 -6.44
N SER A 373 -0.54 3.49 -6.49
CA SER A 373 -1.62 2.87 -7.29
C SER A 373 -2.68 3.87 -7.75
N TRP A 374 -3.66 3.41 -8.53
CA TRP A 374 -4.85 4.19 -8.86
C TRP A 374 -5.66 4.50 -7.60
N GLN A 375 -6.09 3.47 -6.87
CA GLN A 375 -6.90 3.60 -5.67
C GLN A 375 -6.15 3.13 -4.42
N ASP A 376 -6.52 3.70 -3.27
CA ASP A 376 -6.13 3.20 -1.95
C ASP A 376 -6.63 1.78 -1.75
N ASN A 377 -5.93 1.00 -0.93
CA ASN A 377 -6.24 -0.41 -0.75
C ASN A 377 -6.17 -0.80 0.72
N TRP A 378 -7.32 -0.79 1.37
CA TRP A 378 -7.44 -1.09 2.81
C TRP A 378 -7.10 -2.53 3.18
N ASN A 379 -6.97 -3.43 2.19
CA ASN A 379 -6.52 -4.81 2.44
C ASN A 379 -5.00 -4.92 2.57
N ARG A 380 -4.23 -3.83 2.40
CA ARG A 380 -2.77 -3.85 2.47
C ARG A 380 -2.32 -3.72 3.93
N SER A 381 -1.49 -4.63 4.37
CA SER A 381 -0.79 -4.55 5.64
C SER A 381 0.50 -3.74 5.49
N THR A 382 0.83 -2.95 6.51
CA THR A 382 2.12 -2.26 6.58
C THR A 382 3.26 -3.22 6.95
N GLU A 383 4.45 -3.08 6.36
CA GLU A 383 5.62 -3.96 6.56
C GLU A 383 6.10 -4.17 8.01
N PHE A 384 5.65 -3.35 8.99
CA PHE A 384 5.93 -3.55 10.42
C PHE A 384 4.73 -4.03 11.25
N ASN A 385 3.61 -4.34 10.61
CA ASN A 385 2.48 -4.96 11.28
C ASN A 385 2.83 -6.39 11.69
N LEU A 386 2.19 -6.84 12.76
CA LEU A 386 2.39 -8.18 13.32
C LEU A 386 1.96 -9.21 12.26
N ILE A 387 2.74 -10.28 12.12
CA ILE A 387 2.45 -11.42 11.22
C ILE A 387 1.01 -11.95 11.41
N GLU A 388 0.39 -11.73 12.57
CA GLU A 388 -0.95 -12.16 12.92
C GLU A 388 -2.05 -11.31 12.22
N ASP A 389 -1.76 -10.05 11.86
CA ASP A 389 -2.65 -9.22 11.02
C ASP A 389 -2.79 -9.81 9.60
N TYR A 390 -1.88 -10.70 9.18
CA TYR A 390 -1.92 -11.40 7.89
C TYR A 390 -2.87 -12.62 7.90
N ILE A 391 -3.18 -13.18 9.08
CA ILE A 391 -3.85 -14.50 9.19
C ILE A 391 -5.37 -14.35 9.36
N LEU A 392 -5.84 -13.23 9.92
CA LEU A 392 -7.26 -12.99 10.14
C LEU A 392 -7.87 -12.20 8.98
N GLU A 393 -8.48 -12.92 8.00
CA GLU A 393 -9.33 -12.31 6.95
C GLU A 393 -10.43 -11.38 7.52
N SER A 394 -10.77 -11.54 8.81
CA SER A 394 -11.73 -10.74 9.56
C SER A 394 -11.25 -9.35 10.00
N ASN A 395 -9.94 -9.04 9.95
CA ASN A 395 -9.40 -7.81 10.54
C ASN A 395 -9.18 -6.66 9.53
N SER A 396 -8.90 -6.95 8.26
CA SER A 396 -8.31 -5.96 7.33
C SER A 396 -9.17 -5.56 6.12
N THR A 397 -10.46 -5.92 6.04
CA THR A 397 -11.16 -5.85 4.74
C THR A 397 -12.15 -4.70 4.53
N TYR A 398 -12.31 -3.80 5.50
CA TYR A 398 -13.52 -2.96 5.51
C TYR A 398 -13.37 -1.52 6.00
N TRP A 399 -12.23 -1.10 6.54
CA TRP A 399 -12.07 0.27 7.05
C TRP A 399 -10.65 0.77 6.78
N PHE A 400 -10.49 2.08 6.69
CA PHE A 400 -9.20 2.71 6.38
C PHE A 400 -8.41 2.98 7.66
N ASP A 401 -7.21 2.40 7.78
CA ASP A 401 -6.25 2.70 8.83
C ASP A 401 -5.25 3.79 8.37
N SER A 402 -5.42 5.00 8.90
CA SER A 402 -4.51 6.11 8.59
C SER A 402 -3.09 5.93 9.13
N GLN A 403 -2.87 5.01 10.07
CA GLN A 403 -1.55 4.61 10.54
C GLN A 403 -0.87 3.61 9.58
N SER A 404 -1.63 2.98 8.68
CA SER A 404 -1.10 2.01 7.73
C SER A 404 -0.61 2.72 6.46
N SER A 405 0.71 2.72 6.24
CA SER A 405 1.31 3.31 5.05
C SER A 405 0.89 2.61 3.77
N ASP A 406 0.73 1.30 3.83
CA ASP A 406 0.50 0.48 2.63
C ASP A 406 -0.94 0.56 2.09
N GLU A 407 -1.86 1.12 2.88
CA GLU A 407 -3.23 1.39 2.44
C GLU A 407 -3.36 2.67 1.61
N SER A 408 -2.39 3.59 1.70
CA SER A 408 -2.54 5.00 1.27
C SER A 408 -1.74 5.38 0.01
N PHE A 409 -1.39 4.40 -0.84
CA PHE A 409 -0.63 4.62 -2.09
C PHE A 409 -1.47 5.15 -3.26
N GLY A 410 -2.79 5.09 -3.16
CA GLY A 410 -3.69 5.47 -4.24
C GLY A 410 -3.64 6.96 -4.56
N LEU A 411 -3.82 7.29 -5.83
CA LEU A 411 -4.18 8.66 -6.28
C LEU A 411 -5.66 8.99 -6.03
N LEU A 412 -6.48 7.96 -5.78
CA LEU A 412 -7.87 8.03 -5.40
C LEU A 412 -8.05 7.40 -4.02
N LYS A 413 -8.67 8.13 -3.10
CA LYS A 413 -9.04 7.64 -1.78
C LYS A 413 -10.52 7.30 -1.71
N PHE A 414 -10.84 6.51 -0.69
CA PHE A 414 -12.20 6.24 -0.26
C PHE A 414 -12.39 6.91 1.11
N GLU A 415 -13.42 7.74 1.26
CA GLU A 415 -13.71 8.43 2.53
C GLU A 415 -15.11 8.10 3.03
N ALA A 416 -15.27 7.92 4.34
CA ALA A 416 -16.58 7.65 4.93
C ALA A 416 -17.52 8.86 4.74
N ASN A 417 -18.79 8.60 4.38
CA ASN A 417 -19.76 9.68 4.09
C ASN A 417 -20.07 10.60 5.27
N ASN A 418 -19.78 10.19 6.51
CA ASN A 418 -20.03 10.94 7.74
C ASN A 418 -18.74 11.48 8.38
N LYS A 419 -17.65 11.55 7.61
CA LYS A 419 -16.39 12.16 8.04
C LYS A 419 -16.64 13.59 8.56
N LYS A 420 -15.88 13.97 9.59
CA LYS A 420 -15.75 15.36 10.02
C LYS A 420 -14.44 15.94 9.49
N HIS A 421 -14.51 17.12 8.92
CA HIS A 421 -13.35 17.91 8.62
C HIS A 421 -12.82 18.56 9.90
N ILE A 422 -11.50 18.73 9.94
CA ILE A 422 -10.79 19.43 11.01
C ILE A 422 -10.33 20.72 10.36
N ASP A 423 -11.20 21.73 10.38
CA ASP A 423 -11.01 22.98 9.64
C ASP A 423 -11.47 24.23 10.41
N GLY A 424 -11.97 24.05 11.64
CA GLY A 424 -12.46 25.12 12.51
C GLY A 424 -13.92 25.49 12.24
N ASN A 425 -14.60 24.84 11.29
CA ASN A 425 -16.01 25.03 10.99
C ASN A 425 -16.87 23.98 11.70
N ILE A 426 -17.52 24.42 12.78
CA ILE A 426 -18.33 23.55 13.63
C ILE A 426 -19.70 23.17 13.04
N ASP A 427 -20.01 23.57 11.81
CA ASP A 427 -21.31 23.32 11.18
C ASP A 427 -21.64 21.82 11.09
N GLU A 428 -20.64 20.97 10.88
CA GLU A 428 -20.81 19.52 10.84
C GLU A 428 -21.22 18.92 12.19
N TRP A 429 -21.07 19.66 13.29
CA TRP A 429 -21.37 19.25 14.65
C TRP A 429 -22.76 19.69 15.14
N LYS A 430 -23.54 20.40 14.32
CA LYS A 430 -24.86 20.95 14.69
C LYS A 430 -25.83 19.89 15.20
N ASP A 431 -25.81 18.70 14.60
CA ASP A 431 -26.70 17.59 14.94
C ASP A 431 -26.10 16.61 15.97
N THR A 432 -24.92 16.90 16.50
CA THR A 432 -24.26 16.08 17.53
C THR A 432 -24.56 16.66 18.92
N ASP A 433 -25.02 15.82 19.85
CA ASP A 433 -25.25 16.22 21.23
C ASP A 433 -23.95 16.33 22.03
N TYR A 434 -23.95 17.15 23.08
CA TYR A 434 -22.82 17.22 24.02
C TYR A 434 -22.78 15.95 24.88
N LEU A 435 -21.68 15.22 24.81
CA LEU A 435 -21.38 14.10 25.70
C LEU A 435 -21.04 14.62 27.11
N ILE A 436 -20.20 15.65 27.17
CA ILE A 436 -19.84 16.35 28.40
C ILE A 436 -20.34 17.78 28.29
N ASN A 437 -21.04 18.24 29.33
CA ASN A 437 -21.43 19.63 29.51
C ASN A 437 -21.35 19.93 31.02
N GLN A 438 -20.18 20.37 31.47
CA GLN A 438 -19.91 20.63 32.89
C GLN A 438 -19.19 21.96 33.05
N LYS A 439 -19.76 22.85 33.86
CA LYS A 439 -19.27 24.23 34.01
C LYS A 439 -19.20 24.92 32.64
N ASN A 440 -18.04 25.45 32.25
CA ASN A 440 -17.77 26.07 30.95
C ASN A 440 -17.01 25.14 29.99
N LEU A 441 -16.86 23.84 30.29
CA LEU A 441 -16.23 22.85 29.41
C LEU A 441 -17.29 21.94 28.80
N LYS A 442 -17.37 21.92 27.47
CA LYS A 442 -18.28 21.04 26.73
C LYS A 442 -17.52 20.23 25.70
N ILE A 443 -17.92 18.98 25.51
CA ILE A 443 -17.30 18.07 24.54
C ILE A 443 -18.40 17.34 23.78
N LYS A 444 -18.35 17.43 22.45
CA LYS A 444 -19.09 16.57 21.52
C LYS A 444 -18.16 15.48 21.01
N VAL A 445 -18.73 14.31 20.74
CA VAL A 445 -17.98 13.14 20.28
C VAL A 445 -18.77 12.48 19.16
N ASP A 446 -18.08 12.14 18.08
CA ASP A 446 -18.62 11.39 16.95
C ASP A 446 -17.54 10.44 16.44
N SER A 447 -17.86 9.51 15.55
CA SER A 447 -16.87 8.64 14.94
C SER A 447 -17.31 8.07 13.60
N ASP A 448 -16.32 7.72 12.80
CA ASP A 448 -16.48 6.94 11.58
C ASP A 448 -15.61 5.66 11.66
N PRO A 449 -15.60 4.82 10.62
CA PRO A 449 -14.76 3.62 10.60
C PRO A 449 -13.26 3.86 10.76
N SER A 450 -12.75 5.07 10.55
CA SER A 450 -11.32 5.40 10.54
C SER A 450 -10.88 6.23 11.75
N TYR A 451 -11.74 7.10 12.26
CA TYR A 451 -11.40 8.05 13.31
C TYR A 451 -12.48 8.17 14.40
N LEU A 452 -12.00 8.45 15.60
CA LEU A 452 -12.77 9.07 16.68
C LEU A 452 -12.62 10.59 16.56
N TYR A 453 -13.72 11.34 16.60
CA TYR A 453 -13.74 12.80 16.51
C TYR A 453 -14.19 13.41 17.84
N LEU A 454 -13.54 14.50 18.23
CA LEU A 454 -13.93 15.32 19.37
C LEU A 454 -14.03 16.78 18.94
N MET A 455 -15.06 17.48 19.44
CA MET A 455 -15.13 18.93 19.40
C MET A 455 -15.27 19.44 20.83
N ILE A 456 -14.35 20.31 21.23
CA ILE A 456 -14.22 20.83 22.59
C ILE A 456 -14.56 22.32 22.56
N GLU A 457 -15.50 22.73 23.39
CA GLU A 457 -15.78 24.15 23.65
C GLU A 457 -15.34 24.49 25.08
N LYS A 458 -14.52 25.52 25.21
CA LYS A 458 -14.12 26.06 26.50
C LYS A 458 -13.99 27.57 26.44
N ASP A 459 -14.84 28.25 27.20
CA ASP A 459 -14.74 29.70 27.37
C ASP A 459 -13.48 30.07 28.16
N ASP A 460 -12.88 31.23 27.86
CA ASP A 460 -11.70 31.75 28.55
C ASP A 460 -10.54 30.75 28.65
N TRP A 461 -10.27 30.03 27.54
CA TRP A 461 -9.15 29.10 27.40
C TRP A 461 -8.30 29.46 26.19
N THR A 462 -7.00 29.24 26.29
CA THR A 462 -6.05 29.40 25.19
C THR A 462 -5.09 28.23 25.13
N LEU A 463 -5.01 27.57 23.97
CA LEU A 463 -4.16 26.41 23.70
C LEU A 463 -2.67 26.58 24.11
N THR A 464 -2.14 27.81 24.10
CA THR A 464 -0.72 28.09 24.37
C THR A 464 -0.41 28.46 25.82
N ARG A 465 -1.43 28.62 26.66
CA ARG A 465 -1.26 29.11 28.05
C ARG A 465 -1.91 28.20 29.08
N ASP A 466 -3.03 27.61 28.72
CA ASP A 466 -3.89 26.89 29.65
C ASP A 466 -3.80 25.39 29.36
N GLU A 467 -3.86 24.59 30.41
CA GLU A 467 -3.76 23.14 30.30
C GLU A 467 -5.11 22.54 29.94
N MET A 468 -5.11 21.64 28.95
CA MET A 468 -6.26 20.82 28.61
C MET A 468 -5.83 19.39 28.28
N TYR A 469 -6.37 18.43 29.04
CA TYR A 469 -6.08 17.02 28.89
C TYR A 469 -7.37 16.23 28.76
N ILE A 470 -7.50 15.44 27.70
CA ILE A 470 -8.64 14.53 27.51
C ILE A 470 -8.20 13.12 27.86
N GLY A 471 -8.83 12.54 28.88
CA GLY A 471 -8.59 11.18 29.31
C GLY A 471 -9.52 10.21 28.58
N LEU A 472 -8.93 9.16 28.00
CA LEU A 472 -9.66 8.09 27.33
C LEU A 472 -9.46 6.78 28.09
N ASP A 473 -10.57 6.14 28.45
CA ASP A 473 -10.65 4.77 28.94
C ASP A 473 -11.11 3.88 27.78
N ILE A 474 -10.13 3.26 27.13
CA ILE A 474 -10.33 2.32 26.03
C ILE A 474 -10.36 0.90 26.59
N ASN A 475 -9.38 0.56 27.43
CA ASN A 475 -9.30 -0.75 28.07
C ASN A 475 -9.80 -0.67 29.52
N PRO A 476 -11.03 -1.14 29.82
CA PRO A 476 -11.69 -0.95 31.12
C PRO A 476 -11.03 -1.73 32.27
N SER A 477 -10.00 -2.54 31.98
CA SER A 477 -9.30 -3.38 32.96
C SER A 477 -7.95 -2.81 33.43
N MET A 478 -7.53 -1.65 32.90
CA MET A 478 -6.25 -1.00 33.20
C MET A 478 -6.35 0.52 33.06
N GLY A 479 -5.22 1.21 33.25
CA GLY A 479 -5.16 2.67 33.23
C GLY A 479 -5.06 3.27 34.63
N SER A 480 -4.91 4.58 34.71
CA SER A 480 -4.67 5.30 35.96
C SER A 480 -5.60 6.48 36.13
N LYS A 481 -5.91 6.81 37.39
CA LYS A 481 -6.62 8.05 37.74
C LYS A 481 -5.69 9.25 37.84
N MET A 482 -4.38 9.04 37.75
CA MET A 482 -3.36 10.06 37.94
C MET A 482 -2.31 9.95 36.85
N TRP A 483 -1.85 11.11 36.38
CA TRP A 483 -0.61 11.23 35.63
C TRP A 483 0.39 12.00 36.47
N LYS A 484 1.43 11.29 36.93
CA LYS A 484 2.37 11.77 37.93
C LYS A 484 3.18 12.97 37.46
N ASP A 485 3.67 12.94 36.22
CA ASP A 485 4.63 13.94 35.72
C ASP A 485 4.04 15.35 35.67
N LYS A 486 2.75 15.48 35.34
CA LYS A 486 2.03 16.76 35.30
C LYS A 486 1.12 17.00 36.51
N SER A 487 1.08 16.07 37.47
CA SER A 487 0.18 16.12 38.64
C SER A 487 -1.30 16.30 38.25
N VAL A 488 -1.72 15.57 37.22
CA VAL A 488 -3.09 15.58 36.68
C VAL A 488 -3.88 14.42 37.26
N GLU A 489 -5.18 14.62 37.51
CA GLU A 489 -6.08 13.59 38.02
C GLU A 489 -7.37 13.50 37.19
N PHE A 490 -7.91 12.29 37.08
CA PHE A 490 -9.16 11.95 36.42
C PHE A 490 -10.07 11.19 37.39
N LYS A 491 -11.39 11.28 37.21
CA LYS A 491 -12.35 10.55 38.07
C LYS A 491 -12.43 9.06 37.75
N ASN A 492 -12.21 8.68 36.49
CA ASN A 492 -12.06 7.31 36.00
C ASN A 492 -10.59 6.94 35.78
N HIS A 493 -10.31 5.65 35.61
CA HIS A 493 -9.00 5.20 35.12
C HIS A 493 -8.94 5.51 33.63
N VAL A 494 -7.84 6.08 33.16
CA VAL A 494 -7.61 6.38 31.75
C VAL A 494 -6.35 5.67 31.29
N ASP A 495 -6.37 5.11 30.10
CA ASP A 495 -5.23 4.44 29.48
C ASP A 495 -4.59 5.26 28.34
N PHE A 496 -5.28 6.28 27.83
CA PHE A 496 -4.69 7.33 26.99
C PHE A 496 -5.01 8.73 27.50
N ILE A 497 -4.10 9.66 27.23
CA ILE A 497 -4.26 11.09 27.47
C ILE A 497 -3.96 11.83 26.17
N VAL A 498 -4.93 12.60 25.69
CA VAL A 498 -4.69 13.64 24.69
C VAL A 498 -4.19 14.88 25.42
N GLU A 499 -2.93 15.21 25.21
CA GLU A 499 -2.28 16.42 25.70
C GLU A 499 -2.44 17.55 24.67
N LEU A 500 -3.23 18.57 24.99
CA LEU A 500 -3.36 19.78 24.17
C LEU A 500 -2.44 20.86 24.76
N ASP A 501 -1.23 20.92 24.24
CA ASP A 501 -0.14 21.80 24.70
C ASP A 501 0.45 22.55 23.51
N GLY A 502 -0.17 23.66 23.12
CA GLY A 502 0.26 24.47 21.99
C GLY A 502 0.09 23.81 20.60
N TYR A 503 0.46 24.56 19.57
CA TYR A 503 0.31 24.15 18.17
C TYR A 503 1.31 23.07 17.70
N ASN A 504 2.44 22.91 18.41
CA ASN A 504 3.54 22.03 18.00
C ASN A 504 3.85 20.89 18.98
N ASP A 505 3.35 20.97 20.21
CA ASP A 505 3.71 20.02 21.29
C ASP A 505 2.55 19.14 21.74
N SER A 506 1.35 19.36 21.19
CA SER A 506 0.17 18.52 21.40
C SER A 506 0.38 17.08 20.92
N ARG A 507 -0.08 16.10 21.71
CA ARG A 507 0.20 14.67 21.47
C ARG A 507 -0.79 13.75 22.19
N ILE A 508 -0.78 12.47 21.83
CA ILE A 508 -1.43 11.39 22.56
C ILE A 508 -0.36 10.58 23.30
N LEU A 509 -0.59 10.40 24.60
CA LEU A 509 0.22 9.59 25.49
C LEU A 509 -0.56 8.35 25.91
N VAL A 510 0.16 7.27 26.18
CA VAL A 510 -0.41 5.98 26.59
C VAL A 510 0.15 5.55 27.94
N ASN A 511 -0.71 4.96 28.77
CA ASN A 511 -0.33 4.33 30.02
C ASN A 511 0.75 3.27 29.77
N GLU A 512 1.80 3.24 30.58
CA GLU A 512 2.93 2.32 30.33
C GLU A 512 2.52 0.84 30.30
N ARG A 513 1.44 0.43 30.99
CA ARG A 513 0.90 -0.94 30.90
C ARG A 513 0.34 -1.26 29.52
N TYR A 514 -0.18 -0.25 28.83
CA TYR A 514 -0.88 -0.38 27.55
C TYR A 514 -0.08 0.20 26.38
N ASN A 515 1.19 0.53 26.59
CA ASN A 515 2.10 0.97 25.53
C ASN A 515 2.58 -0.23 24.69
N LEU A 516 1.98 -0.41 23.52
CA LEU A 516 2.28 -1.52 22.61
C LEU A 516 3.75 -1.52 22.14
N PHE A 517 4.31 -0.35 21.84
CA PHE A 517 5.70 -0.23 21.41
C PHE A 517 6.67 -0.71 22.49
N ASN A 518 6.47 -0.30 23.75
CA ASN A 518 7.29 -0.76 24.86
C ASN A 518 7.18 -2.28 25.05
N TYR A 519 5.98 -2.85 24.94
CA TYR A 519 5.82 -4.30 24.99
C TYR A 519 6.59 -5.02 23.88
N LEU A 520 6.38 -4.64 22.62
CA LEU A 520 6.98 -5.33 21.47
C LEU A 520 8.50 -5.19 21.46
N TYR A 521 9.02 -3.98 21.67
CA TYR A 521 10.42 -3.67 21.35
C TYR A 521 11.32 -3.50 22.57
N LYS A 522 10.77 -3.19 23.75
CA LYS A 522 11.54 -3.08 25.00
C LYS A 522 11.43 -4.31 25.87
N TYR A 523 10.26 -4.97 25.92
CA TYR A 523 10.01 -6.11 26.78
C TYR A 523 10.11 -7.47 26.07
N TYR A 524 9.51 -7.61 24.88
CA TYR A 524 9.42 -8.89 24.18
C TYR A 524 10.69 -9.20 23.35
N SER A 525 11.06 -8.29 22.44
CA SER A 525 12.16 -8.53 21.50
C SER A 525 13.51 -7.93 21.88
N TYR A 526 13.54 -7.02 22.87
CA TYR A 526 14.75 -6.29 23.29
C TYR A 526 15.50 -5.59 22.14
N LEU A 527 14.75 -5.07 21.15
CA LEU A 527 15.30 -4.35 19.99
C LEU A 527 15.65 -2.90 20.28
N VAL A 528 15.12 -2.33 21.37
CA VAL A 528 15.47 -0.99 21.88
C VAL A 528 16.00 -1.18 23.32
N ASP A 529 15.67 -0.29 24.25
CA ASP A 529 16.11 -0.39 25.64
C ASP A 529 15.39 -1.53 26.35
N LYS A 530 16.16 -2.44 26.95
CA LYS A 530 15.62 -3.60 27.66
C LYS A 530 14.79 -3.19 28.88
N GLN A 531 13.52 -3.56 28.89
CA GLN A 531 12.63 -3.49 30.04
C GLN A 531 12.52 -4.88 30.69
N THR A 532 12.91 -5.00 31.97
CA THR A 532 12.92 -6.29 32.70
C THR A 532 11.74 -6.48 33.64
N TYR A 533 10.82 -5.52 33.69
CA TYR A 533 9.66 -5.56 34.56
C TYR A 533 8.36 -5.40 33.77
N ILE A 534 7.30 -5.89 34.37
CA ILE A 534 5.94 -5.75 33.86
C ILE A 534 5.33 -4.53 34.57
N PRO A 535 4.87 -3.49 33.85
CA PRO A 535 4.24 -2.32 34.45
C PRO A 535 2.98 -2.68 35.24
N ASN A 536 2.68 -1.94 36.31
CA ASN A 536 1.46 -2.13 37.08
C ASN A 536 0.22 -1.73 36.26
N LYS A 537 -0.90 -2.43 36.46
CA LYS A 537 -2.16 -2.11 35.75
C LYS A 537 -2.67 -0.68 35.96
N ASN A 538 -2.35 -0.11 37.11
CA ASN A 538 -2.71 1.23 37.54
C ASN A 538 -1.50 2.18 37.62
N SER A 539 -0.46 1.94 36.81
CA SER A 539 0.70 2.81 36.79
C SER A 539 0.33 4.24 36.42
N ASP A 540 0.86 5.23 37.13
CA ASP A 540 0.61 6.65 36.91
C ASP A 540 1.56 7.29 35.88
N ILE A 541 2.29 6.44 35.15
CA ILE A 541 3.23 6.83 34.10
C ILE A 541 2.56 6.73 32.73
N PHE A 542 2.62 7.83 32.00
CA PHE A 542 2.18 7.92 30.61
C PHE A 542 3.38 8.26 29.74
N SER A 543 3.46 7.63 28.57
CA SER A 543 4.60 7.74 27.68
C SER A 543 4.15 7.92 26.24
N PRO A 544 4.98 8.52 25.36
CA PRO A 544 4.61 8.71 23.97
C PRO A 544 4.36 7.40 23.22
N VAL A 545 3.50 7.48 22.21
CA VAL A 545 3.24 6.36 21.29
C VAL A 545 4.25 6.41 20.14
N TYR A 546 4.96 5.30 19.93
CA TYR A 546 6.00 5.18 18.90
C TYR A 546 5.66 4.11 17.86
N ILE A 547 6.17 4.29 16.64
CA ILE A 547 6.21 3.27 15.58
C ILE A 547 7.66 3.00 15.22
N MET A 548 8.00 1.72 15.06
CA MET A 548 9.31 1.28 14.59
C MET A 548 9.44 1.54 13.08
N ASN A 549 10.49 2.26 12.66
CA ASN A 549 10.76 2.53 11.24
C ASN A 549 11.89 1.68 10.67
N ARG A 550 12.84 1.30 11.53
CA ARG A 550 13.99 0.47 11.17
C ARG A 550 14.47 -0.27 12.40
N LYS A 551 14.50 -1.60 12.33
CA LYS A 551 15.15 -2.42 13.36
C LYS A 551 16.67 -2.15 13.39
N GLN A 552 17.34 -2.63 14.43
CA GLN A 552 18.80 -2.65 14.45
C GLN A 552 19.33 -3.32 13.18
N PHE A 553 20.33 -2.70 12.54
CA PHE A 553 20.91 -3.20 11.28
C PHE A 553 22.42 -3.36 11.43
N TYR A 554 22.95 -4.52 11.04
CA TYR A 554 24.38 -4.79 11.09
C TYR A 554 24.99 -4.62 9.70
N LEU A 555 25.86 -3.62 9.56
CA LEU A 555 26.68 -3.40 8.38
C LEU A 555 27.85 -4.38 8.40
N LYS A 556 27.64 -5.55 7.79
CA LYS A 556 28.62 -6.65 7.74
C LYS A 556 29.98 -6.20 7.21
N ASP A 557 30.00 -5.40 6.14
CA ASP A 557 31.23 -5.02 5.47
C ASP A 557 32.02 -3.95 6.24
N ASP A 558 31.32 -3.16 7.06
CA ASP A 558 31.91 -2.12 7.91
C ASP A 558 32.10 -2.58 9.37
N ASN A 559 31.67 -3.80 9.70
CA ASN A 559 31.57 -4.34 11.06
C ASN A 559 30.94 -3.35 12.06
N LYS A 560 29.83 -2.73 11.66
CA LYS A 560 29.17 -1.66 12.42
C LYS A 560 27.71 -2.01 12.68
N VAL A 561 27.29 -1.87 13.93
CA VAL A 561 25.87 -1.97 14.31
C VAL A 561 25.25 -0.58 14.26
N LEU A 562 24.07 -0.49 13.68
CA LEU A 562 23.25 0.71 13.66
C LEU A 562 22.07 0.55 14.60
N GLU A 563 21.87 1.56 15.43
CA GLU A 563 20.75 1.63 16.36
C GLU A 563 19.40 1.61 15.61
N PRO A 564 18.35 1.07 16.25
CA PRO A 564 16.99 1.14 15.72
C PRO A 564 16.55 2.59 15.51
N LEU A 565 15.72 2.83 14.50
CA LEU A 565 15.02 4.10 14.29
C LEU A 565 13.54 3.88 14.49
N TYR A 566 12.95 4.77 15.29
CA TYR A 566 11.52 4.83 15.57
C TYR A 566 11.14 6.28 15.79
N TYR A 567 9.87 6.60 15.59
CA TYR A 567 9.36 7.97 15.71
C TYR A 567 8.08 8.02 16.52
N GLU A 568 7.82 9.18 17.13
CA GLU A 568 6.62 9.43 17.92
C GLU A 568 5.43 9.66 17.01
N THR A 569 4.60 8.64 16.80
CA THR A 569 3.34 8.76 16.04
C THR A 569 2.23 9.44 16.85
N GLY A 570 2.38 9.49 18.18
CA GLY A 570 1.44 10.16 19.07
C GLY A 570 1.35 11.68 18.89
N LYS A 571 2.32 12.33 18.25
CA LYS A 571 2.27 13.79 18.01
C LYS A 571 1.09 14.16 17.14
N LEU A 572 0.37 15.21 17.53
CA LEU A 572 -0.78 15.72 16.82
C LEU A 572 -0.37 16.90 15.95
N LEU A 573 -0.80 16.89 14.68
CA LEU A 573 -0.50 17.98 13.76
C LEU A 573 -1.62 19.03 13.76
N TYR A 574 -1.28 20.28 14.03
CA TYR A 574 -2.20 21.40 13.83
C TYR A 574 -2.36 21.73 12.35
N GLY A 575 -3.59 21.95 11.90
CA GLY A 575 -3.84 22.47 10.55
C GLY A 575 -5.29 22.36 10.11
N ASN A 576 -5.51 22.38 8.80
CA ASN A 576 -6.82 22.24 8.17
C ASN A 576 -6.78 21.01 7.26
N ASN A 577 -7.68 20.04 7.42
CA ASN A 577 -7.71 18.82 6.57
C ASN A 577 -8.79 18.84 5.48
N ASN A 578 -9.49 19.95 5.29
CA ASN A 578 -10.55 20.10 4.32
C ASN A 578 -9.95 20.45 2.94
N PRO A 579 -10.06 19.56 1.94
CA PRO A 579 -9.43 19.72 0.63
C PRO A 579 -10.00 20.88 -0.19
N ASP A 580 -11.12 21.48 0.22
CA ASP A 580 -11.69 22.65 -0.46
C ASP A 580 -10.90 23.94 -0.18
N TYR A 581 -9.95 23.94 0.75
CA TYR A 581 -9.10 25.09 1.08
C TYR A 581 -7.68 24.93 0.53
N ASN A 582 -7.09 26.03 0.03
CA ASN A 582 -5.75 26.01 -0.57
C ASN A 582 -4.60 25.64 0.39
N GLU A 583 -4.79 25.83 1.70
CA GLU A 583 -3.79 25.52 2.74
C GLU A 583 -4.14 24.20 3.46
N SER A 584 -4.86 23.30 2.79
CA SER A 584 -5.16 21.96 3.28
C SER A 584 -3.88 21.17 3.54
N ASN A 585 -3.89 20.42 4.63
CA ASN A 585 -2.93 19.40 4.95
C ASN A 585 -3.71 18.18 5.44
N SER A 586 -3.71 17.13 4.62
CA SER A 586 -4.45 15.88 4.88
C SER A 586 -3.99 15.15 6.15
N LEU A 587 -2.84 15.50 6.74
CA LEU A 587 -2.35 14.95 8.01
C LEU A 587 -2.85 15.68 9.25
N SER A 588 -3.48 16.86 9.12
CA SER A 588 -3.91 17.68 10.27
C SER A 588 -4.83 16.91 11.20
N ASP A 589 -4.43 16.74 12.46
CA ASP A 589 -5.18 16.02 13.49
C ASP A 589 -6.11 16.94 14.29
N PHE A 590 -5.74 18.21 14.45
CA PHE A 590 -6.56 19.16 15.20
C PHE A 590 -6.54 20.57 14.60
N ASN A 591 -7.61 21.31 14.85
CA ASN A 591 -7.76 22.73 14.51
C ASN A 591 -8.33 23.47 15.72
N ASN A 592 -7.97 24.74 15.86
CA ASN A 592 -8.41 25.59 16.96
C ASN A 592 -8.93 26.91 16.40
N ASN A 593 -10.17 27.24 16.73
CA ASN A 593 -10.85 28.48 16.38
C ASN A 593 -11.41 29.12 17.66
N ASP A 594 -10.67 30.10 18.18
CA ASP A 594 -10.95 30.79 19.46
C ASP A 594 -11.24 29.80 20.62
N ASN A 595 -12.51 29.69 21.03
CA ASN A 595 -12.97 28.88 22.16
C ASN A 595 -13.31 27.43 21.77
N THR A 596 -13.11 27.06 20.51
CA THR A 596 -13.44 25.73 20.00
C THR A 596 -12.25 25.03 19.39
N LEU A 597 -12.08 23.75 19.73
CA LEU A 597 -11.07 22.87 19.16
C LEU A 597 -11.72 21.63 18.57
N GLU A 598 -11.35 21.30 17.34
CA GLU A 598 -11.70 20.04 16.69
C GLU A 598 -10.49 19.11 16.69
N LEU A 599 -10.72 17.82 16.92
CA LEU A 599 -9.70 16.79 16.99
C LEU A 599 -10.21 15.51 16.31
N ARG A 600 -9.35 14.85 15.54
CA ARG A 600 -9.54 13.47 15.08
C ARG A 600 -8.43 12.57 15.60
N ILE A 601 -8.78 11.34 15.95
CA ILE A 601 -7.87 10.34 16.51
C ILE A 601 -8.03 9.05 15.70
N PRO A 602 -6.97 8.58 15.01
CA PRO A 602 -6.96 7.26 14.38
C PRO A 602 -7.24 6.16 15.41
N TRP A 603 -8.12 5.21 15.09
CA TRP A 603 -8.47 4.12 16.00
C TRP A 603 -7.27 3.28 16.46
N THR A 604 -6.36 2.97 15.54
CA THR A 604 -5.12 2.21 15.81
C THR A 604 -4.12 2.96 16.70
N LEU A 605 -4.15 4.30 16.71
CA LEU A 605 -3.30 5.11 17.59
C LEU A 605 -3.65 4.91 19.07
N ILE A 606 -4.89 4.50 19.34
CA ILE A 606 -5.42 4.20 20.68
C ILE A 606 -5.71 2.71 20.88
N ASN A 607 -4.94 1.83 20.22
CA ASN A 607 -5.00 0.37 20.33
C ASN A 607 -6.37 -0.28 19.98
N VAL A 608 -7.23 0.41 19.22
CA VAL A 608 -8.43 -0.20 18.63
C VAL A 608 -8.02 -0.90 17.34
N ILE A 609 -8.15 -2.23 17.30
CA ILE A 609 -7.66 -3.09 16.20
C ILE A 609 -8.69 -3.14 15.07
N ASN A 610 -9.98 -3.18 15.43
CA ASN A 610 -11.06 -3.25 14.47
C ASN A 610 -12.29 -2.49 15.02
N PRO A 611 -12.50 -1.23 14.58
CA PRO A 611 -13.63 -0.42 15.04
C PRO A 611 -14.99 -0.95 14.56
N LEU A 612 -15.03 -1.74 13.48
CA LEU A 612 -16.27 -2.32 12.95
C LEU A 612 -16.82 -3.42 13.86
N GLU A 613 -15.91 -4.24 14.40
CA GLU A 613 -16.24 -5.30 15.37
C GLU A 613 -16.13 -4.85 16.83
N LYS A 614 -15.65 -3.62 17.03
CA LYS A 614 -15.38 -2.97 18.32
C LYS A 614 -14.36 -3.75 19.17
N ASN A 615 -13.30 -4.23 18.50
CA ASN A 615 -12.23 -4.99 19.13
C ASN A 615 -11.03 -4.09 19.41
N ILE A 616 -10.50 -4.19 20.62
CA ILE A 616 -9.29 -3.54 21.09
C ILE A 616 -8.24 -4.57 21.48
N ARG A 617 -6.98 -4.14 21.64
CA ARG A 617 -5.95 -4.98 22.26
C ARG A 617 -6.30 -5.23 23.73
N GLY A 618 -6.04 -6.46 24.18
CA GLY A 618 -6.19 -6.85 25.57
C GLY A 618 -4.96 -6.53 26.40
N ASP A 619 -4.76 -7.29 27.47
CA ASP A 619 -3.60 -7.15 28.35
C ASP A 619 -2.43 -7.99 27.82
N PHE A 620 -1.72 -7.46 26.82
CA PHE A 620 -0.67 -8.19 26.11
C PHE A 620 0.53 -8.61 26.99
N TYR A 621 0.76 -7.93 28.12
CA TYR A 621 1.74 -8.36 29.12
C TYR A 621 1.32 -9.61 29.89
N LYS A 622 0.02 -9.91 29.95
CA LYS A 622 -0.52 -11.07 30.67
C LYS A 622 -0.87 -12.22 29.73
N ASN A 623 -1.54 -11.92 28.63
CA ASN A 623 -2.20 -12.90 27.77
C ASN A 623 -1.52 -13.06 26.40
N GLY A 624 -0.50 -12.24 26.09
CA GLY A 624 0.15 -12.21 24.79
C GLY A 624 -0.50 -11.21 23.83
N ILE A 625 0.18 -10.93 22.72
CA ILE A 625 -0.22 -9.89 21.76
C ILE A 625 -1.58 -10.14 21.08
N GLU A 626 -1.97 -11.42 21.01
CA GLU A 626 -3.24 -11.90 20.44
C GLU A 626 -4.45 -11.66 21.34
N ASP A 627 -4.23 -11.19 22.57
CA ASP A 627 -5.34 -10.86 23.46
C ASP A 627 -6.15 -9.72 22.85
N THR A 628 -7.46 -9.95 22.68
CA THR A 628 -8.40 -8.98 22.16
C THR A 628 -9.63 -8.90 23.05
N ILE A 629 -10.16 -7.69 23.22
CA ILE A 629 -11.35 -7.43 24.04
C ILE A 629 -12.37 -6.74 23.15
N LYS A 630 -13.62 -7.18 23.23
CA LYS A 630 -14.75 -6.47 22.62
C LYS A 630 -15.29 -5.44 23.59
N ILE A 631 -15.42 -4.19 23.15
CA ILE A 631 -16.00 -3.09 23.92
C ILE A 631 -17.25 -2.55 23.21
N GLU A 632 -18.20 -2.03 23.97
CA GLU A 632 -19.36 -1.33 23.38
C GLU A 632 -19.19 0.19 23.44
N ASN A 633 -18.49 0.68 24.46
CA ASN A 633 -18.34 2.08 24.78
C ASN A 633 -16.87 2.39 25.12
N ILE A 634 -16.45 3.64 24.90
CA ILE A 634 -15.23 4.22 25.48
C ILE A 634 -15.65 5.25 26.54
N GLN A 635 -14.89 5.40 27.61
CA GLN A 635 -15.16 6.50 28.55
C GLN A 635 -14.24 7.68 28.29
N ILE A 636 -14.83 8.87 28.35
CA ILE A 636 -14.15 10.14 28.09
C ILE A 636 -14.31 11.02 29.33
N SER A 637 -13.21 11.59 29.79
CA SER A 637 -13.18 12.63 30.81
C SER A 637 -12.18 13.70 30.44
N ALA A 638 -12.26 14.85 31.09
CA ALA A 638 -11.37 15.96 30.81
C ALA A 638 -10.87 16.64 32.08
N PHE A 639 -9.64 17.11 31.99
CA PHE A 639 -8.99 18.01 32.92
C PHE A 639 -8.71 19.32 32.20
N SER A 640 -9.02 20.44 32.84
CA SER A 640 -8.60 21.76 32.38
C SER A 640 -8.15 22.62 33.55
N ARG A 641 -7.08 23.38 33.35
CA ARG A 641 -6.55 24.31 34.35
C ARG A 641 -6.05 25.59 33.69
N ASN A 642 -6.53 26.72 34.18
CA ASN A 642 -5.97 28.04 33.91
C ASN A 642 -5.62 28.73 35.24
N ASP A 643 -5.19 30.00 35.20
CA ASP A 643 -4.79 30.77 36.40
C ASP A 643 -5.90 30.92 37.45
N THR A 644 -7.16 30.76 37.04
CA THR A 644 -8.34 31.07 37.86
C THR A 644 -9.16 29.85 38.26
N GLU A 645 -9.11 28.78 37.47
CA GLU A 645 -10.00 27.63 37.61
C GLU A 645 -9.30 26.31 37.30
N LYS A 646 -9.63 25.28 38.08
CA LYS A 646 -9.36 23.88 37.79
C LYS A 646 -10.69 23.14 37.60
N ILE A 647 -10.81 22.39 36.50
CA ILE A 647 -11.97 21.58 36.14
C ILE A 647 -11.54 20.14 35.95
N ILE A 648 -12.26 19.23 36.59
CA ILE A 648 -12.17 17.79 36.34
C ILE A 648 -13.59 17.30 36.13
N THR A 649 -13.88 16.83 34.92
CA THR A 649 -15.23 16.38 34.57
C THR A 649 -15.53 15.00 35.15
N ASP A 650 -16.81 14.66 35.24
CA ASP A 650 -17.17 13.25 35.32
C ASP A 650 -16.82 12.52 34.03
N SER A 651 -16.60 11.22 34.15
CA SER A 651 -16.45 10.33 33.00
C SER A 651 -17.80 10.10 32.34
N LYS A 652 -17.83 10.10 31.00
CA LYS A 652 -19.03 9.86 30.20
C LYS A 652 -18.74 8.80 29.15
N GLU A 653 -19.71 7.91 28.95
CA GLU A 653 -19.60 6.81 27.99
C GLU A 653 -20.03 7.27 26.59
N TYR A 654 -19.13 7.15 25.63
CA TYR A 654 -19.46 7.24 24.21
C TYR A 654 -19.67 5.83 23.65
N ALA A 655 -20.88 5.55 23.17
CA ALA A 655 -21.20 4.27 22.56
C ALA A 655 -20.68 4.22 21.12
N ILE A 656 -19.79 3.26 20.83
CA ILE A 656 -19.22 3.11 19.49
C ILE A 656 -20.33 2.70 18.52
N PRO A 657 -20.57 3.45 17.42
CA PRO A 657 -21.58 3.09 16.44
C PRO A 657 -21.32 1.72 15.80
N ARG A 658 -22.38 1.04 15.36
CA ARG A 658 -22.22 -0.19 14.59
C ARG A 658 -22.08 0.13 13.11
N PHE A 659 -20.91 -0.17 12.55
CA PHE A 659 -20.62 0.01 11.13
C PHE A 659 -20.91 -1.28 10.35
N ARG A 660 -22.12 -1.42 9.77
CA ARG A 660 -22.47 -2.65 9.00
C ARG A 660 -21.79 -2.74 7.63
N LYS A 661 -21.73 -1.60 6.93
CA LYS A 661 -21.04 -1.39 5.66
C LYS A 661 -20.56 0.04 5.63
N VAL A 662 -19.33 0.25 5.21
CA VAL A 662 -18.78 1.59 5.05
C VAL A 662 -19.42 2.20 3.81
N LYS A 663 -20.28 3.20 4.02
CA LYS A 663 -20.71 4.09 2.94
C LYS A 663 -19.55 5.03 2.66
N TYR A 664 -19.06 5.02 1.43
CA TYR A 664 -17.90 5.79 1.04
C TYR A 664 -18.18 6.67 -0.18
N ASN A 665 -17.42 7.76 -0.24
CA ASN A 665 -17.22 8.58 -1.42
C ASN A 665 -15.83 8.30 -1.98
N GLU A 666 -15.68 8.48 -3.29
CA GLU A 666 -14.37 8.43 -3.96
C GLU A 666 -13.90 9.85 -4.24
N GLU A 667 -12.66 10.14 -3.88
CA GLU A 667 -12.06 11.46 -4.06
C GLU A 667 -10.66 11.32 -4.66
N LEU A 668 -10.35 12.20 -5.61
CA LEU A 668 -8.99 12.29 -6.16
C LEU A 668 -8.14 13.10 -5.20
N LYS A 669 -6.99 12.55 -4.80
CA LYS A 669 -6.04 13.21 -3.91
C LYS A 669 -5.33 14.36 -4.59
N GLU A 670 -4.76 15.28 -3.82
CA GLU A 670 -3.90 16.36 -4.34
C GLU A 670 -2.74 15.81 -5.21
N SER A 671 -2.18 14.66 -4.83
CA SER A 671 -1.14 13.95 -5.59
C SER A 671 -1.53 13.62 -7.03
N TYR A 672 -2.82 13.35 -7.31
CA TYR A 672 -3.33 13.14 -8.67
C TYR A 672 -3.11 14.39 -9.53
N TYR A 673 -3.42 15.57 -8.99
CA TYR A 673 -3.34 16.83 -9.73
C TYR A 673 -1.89 17.26 -9.96
N ILE A 674 -1.02 17.05 -8.96
CA ILE A 674 0.42 17.29 -9.07
C ILE A 674 1.03 16.40 -10.16
N LEU A 675 0.72 15.11 -10.14
CA LEU A 675 1.20 14.16 -11.16
C LEU A 675 0.65 14.49 -12.55
N LYS A 676 -0.62 14.92 -12.65
CA LYS A 676 -1.25 15.33 -13.90
C LYS A 676 -0.52 16.50 -14.56
N GLU A 677 -0.15 17.52 -13.78
CA GLU A 677 0.61 18.65 -14.30
C GLU A 677 2.04 18.24 -14.68
N TYR A 678 2.68 17.34 -13.92
CA TYR A 678 3.99 16.79 -14.29
C TYR A 678 3.96 16.06 -15.65
N TRP A 679 2.99 15.17 -15.87
CA TRP A 679 2.89 14.40 -17.11
C TRP A 679 2.35 15.18 -18.31
N LYS A 680 1.65 16.30 -18.10
CA LYS A 680 1.20 17.20 -19.17
C LYS A 680 2.36 17.73 -20.01
N ASN A 681 3.51 17.97 -19.39
CA ASN A 681 4.73 18.47 -20.04
C ASN A 681 5.54 17.38 -20.74
N LYS A 682 5.16 16.11 -20.62
CA LYS A 682 5.84 14.94 -21.22
C LYS A 682 5.02 14.28 -22.33
N ARG A 683 4.24 15.07 -23.07
CA ARG A 683 3.31 14.58 -24.11
C ARG A 683 3.97 14.27 -25.44
#